data_AF-A0A522PZH6-F1
#
_entry.id   AF-A0A522PZH6-F1
#
_cell.length_a   1.000
_cell.length_b   1.000
_cell.length_c   1.000
_cell.angle_alpha   90.00
_cell.angle_beta   90.00
_cell.angle_gamma   90.00
#
_symmetry.space_group_name_H-M   'P 1'
#
loop_
_entity.id
_entity.type
_entity.pdbx_description
1 polymer ?
#
loop_
_entity_poly.entity_id
_entity_poly.type
_entity_poly.pdbx_seq_one_letter_code
_entity_poly.pdbx_strand_id
1 'polypeptide(L)'
;MAAISQQVSEAEVIPLLAHNVSVEGFTYDRKGRRPDPTEYLSLLKDYVKQARELEAIAGPRQAIRISSCDQAGPLLKTLGYELASPCGPDTYLATGDPERAFLTDDSGFPLTALEETLRGGEPFEYGFGSFNVPVLFSQGDWTALDPNKKDDLLDTILSDAGVARLYWAMSRIDRNTSEHLRNSPGLKSLLPVAPALDFYGSQITIQSGHVVVPGGKSAETRWAQLVGASPAAPDQFVTHLLVKDDGWLAAYFDGLSRIDSAQQAYLTEPHNLQSFYKALVGKSPSPGPARPVFRPDAGLLLLASGLQLDANGRPLIPGGPGAWKQALQDLQHQDHSKLVREWSGNNARLTTPEQLLESMFAFSRLNMDDGPLQAYLSVNGVDRTRPSGKRLTPDTVRLLAINFKKFGDQYLTFSEFPLNNVSIAQFIHAAEALDEIHDRNLRSDSLGVFQANIGLWKILARQGEIPESSWDKSWQAVIKPFSGIRSSDQLYDAARTSTRELLDASAGRPAVSQSELIDLLAGPVQTTPEGKQIRMELANKIRMMMAAQRLVPLDTLFELGNGLEQLANGNASSAALIPLSAQLHQFQLPKPLFTRGERAEWSMGLYENQHLQSEMQTNLAKVIKMRPSADKLRVARGELVPFLRDTLVGLNYAYYEPPGAQMIYNNVLFVRSHDFSGESSMEEDRSWKTPDLFGRGLPAGGGAHLVGSLSNLPYVLAQVEENFIVPSSVQSLIWEDLVPTLMTDAVLPRWWNVTRNELHAVTLYQQFGEELVKSAGTNPQLRQRVMGILSDRMLPIKFEQIDQELSEGRSSAALAQLSPADTFCLAAGFRKQFPSMDPEGGEAEKELDQLAQRFPNEVSWERLSEDFGAPHPALRGTDARSLVNTKPFPTYLGYSSRLLAESWESNNLYWARLADEKGYPPVMLNVLVPQLTYRMVENIAATYLDDWAALLRSLRATGEEFQQGKVVSLPGAGSSPGF
;
A
#
# COMPACT_ATOMS: atom_id res chain seq x y z
N MET A 1 15.32 -20.50 -10.30
CA MET A 1 14.35 -21.58 -10.61
C MET A 1 13.01 -21.58 -9.84
N ALA A 2 12.89 -22.03 -8.58
CA ALA A 2 11.56 -22.24 -7.94
C ALA A 2 10.81 -20.95 -7.52
N ALA A 3 11.44 -19.79 -7.67
CA ALA A 3 10.95 -18.49 -7.19
C ALA A 3 10.65 -18.45 -5.68
N ILE A 4 11.45 -19.18 -4.88
CA ILE A 4 11.37 -19.20 -3.42
C ILE A 4 12.57 -18.43 -2.87
N SER A 5 12.32 -17.52 -1.92
CA SER A 5 13.39 -16.77 -1.26
C SER A 5 14.38 -17.70 -0.57
N GLN A 6 15.67 -17.44 -0.72
CA GLN A 6 16.73 -18.19 -0.04
C GLN A 6 16.78 -17.97 1.49
N GLN A 7 15.97 -17.04 2.00
CA GLN A 7 15.89 -16.72 3.43
C GLN A 7 14.77 -17.48 4.17
N VAL A 8 13.99 -18.31 3.47
CA VAL A 8 12.91 -19.08 4.09
C VAL A 8 13.47 -20.24 4.90
N SER A 9 12.73 -20.66 5.93
CA SER A 9 13.10 -21.85 6.69
C SER A 9 12.82 -23.13 5.89
N GLU A 10 13.51 -24.23 6.22
CA GLU A 10 13.30 -25.54 5.57
C GLU A 10 11.84 -26.01 5.62
N ALA A 11 11.12 -25.66 6.70
CA ALA A 11 9.71 -26.01 6.89
C ALA A 11 8.75 -25.28 5.91
N GLU A 12 9.18 -24.15 5.34
CA GLU A 12 8.38 -23.34 4.41
C GLU A 12 8.60 -23.73 2.95
N VAL A 13 9.67 -24.47 2.63
CA VAL A 13 10.07 -24.77 1.24
C VAL A 13 8.96 -25.49 0.45
N ILE A 14 8.41 -26.59 0.98
CA ILE A 14 7.37 -27.35 0.25
C ILE A 14 6.04 -26.57 0.18
N PRO A 15 5.53 -25.94 1.26
CA PRO A 15 4.38 -25.05 1.17
C PRO A 15 4.52 -23.96 0.10
N LEU A 16 5.65 -23.26 0.06
CA LEU A 16 5.89 -22.19 -0.90
C LEU A 16 6.08 -22.70 -2.33
N LEU A 17 6.70 -23.86 -2.50
CA LEU A 17 6.74 -24.53 -3.80
C LEU A 17 5.33 -24.86 -4.29
N ALA A 18 4.50 -25.44 -3.42
CA ALA A 18 3.13 -25.80 -3.75
C ALA A 18 2.30 -24.56 -4.10
N HIS A 19 2.50 -23.45 -3.38
CA HIS A 19 1.92 -22.15 -3.72
C HIS A 19 2.31 -21.70 -5.13
N ASN A 20 3.62 -21.56 -5.40
CA ASN A 20 4.11 -21.05 -6.69
C ASN A 20 3.69 -21.94 -7.86
N VAL A 21 3.70 -23.26 -7.69
CA VAL A 21 3.21 -24.20 -8.71
C VAL A 21 1.70 -24.03 -8.93
N SER A 22 0.91 -23.81 -7.89
CA SER A 22 -0.53 -23.63 -8.02
C SER A 22 -0.94 -22.31 -8.70
N VAL A 23 -0.17 -21.24 -8.48
CA VAL A 23 -0.45 -19.89 -8.99
C VAL A 23 0.19 -19.65 -10.36
N GLU A 24 1.47 -19.98 -10.51
CA GLU A 24 2.29 -19.68 -11.69
C GLU A 24 2.54 -20.88 -12.59
N GLY A 25 2.26 -22.11 -12.12
CA GLY A 25 2.65 -23.33 -12.82
C GLY A 25 1.75 -23.71 -14.00
N PHE A 26 0.52 -23.19 -14.05
CA PHE A 26 -0.48 -23.63 -15.00
C PHE A 26 -1.31 -22.48 -15.56
N THR A 27 -1.63 -22.55 -16.85
CA THR A 27 -2.59 -21.65 -17.51
C THR A 27 -3.85 -22.40 -17.87
N TYR A 28 -5.01 -21.74 -17.74
CA TYR A 28 -6.30 -22.35 -18.02
C TYR A 28 -6.91 -21.76 -19.29
N ASP A 29 -7.46 -22.62 -20.16
CA ASP A 29 -8.23 -22.17 -21.32
C ASP A 29 -9.45 -21.34 -20.89
N ARG A 30 -10.05 -20.55 -21.81
CA ARG A 30 -11.26 -19.75 -21.52
C ARG A 30 -12.44 -20.56 -20.98
N LYS A 31 -12.41 -21.90 -21.08
CA LYS A 31 -13.44 -22.82 -20.59
C LYS A 31 -13.06 -23.49 -19.27
N GLY A 32 -11.85 -23.27 -18.75
CA GLY A 32 -11.30 -23.80 -17.51
C GLY A 32 -11.15 -25.32 -17.46
N ARG A 33 -11.02 -26.02 -18.60
CA ARG A 33 -11.18 -27.49 -18.64
C ARG A 33 -9.90 -28.29 -18.55
N ARG A 34 -8.77 -27.75 -19.01
CA ARG A 34 -7.45 -28.40 -18.88
C ARG A 34 -6.38 -27.34 -18.63
N PRO A 35 -5.61 -27.44 -17.55
CA PRO A 35 -4.45 -26.60 -17.34
C PRO A 35 -3.31 -27.06 -18.26
N ASP A 36 -2.73 -26.13 -19.02
CA ASP A 36 -1.47 -26.33 -19.73
C ASP A 36 -0.31 -25.82 -18.86
N PRO A 37 0.83 -26.54 -18.79
CA PRO A 37 1.97 -26.09 -18.00
C PRO A 37 2.52 -24.78 -18.56
N THR A 38 2.90 -23.87 -17.66
CA THR A 38 3.61 -22.64 -18.05
C THR A 38 5.07 -22.93 -18.38
N GLU A 39 5.73 -21.92 -18.96
CA GLU A 39 7.18 -21.94 -19.13
C GLU A 39 7.89 -22.10 -17.79
N TYR A 40 7.44 -21.39 -16.75
CA TYR A 40 7.94 -21.54 -15.38
C TYR A 40 7.91 -22.99 -14.90
N LEU A 41 6.77 -23.69 -15.04
CA LEU A 41 6.65 -25.06 -14.58
C LEU A 41 7.50 -26.03 -15.41
N SER A 42 7.61 -25.79 -16.71
CA SER A 42 8.43 -26.61 -17.61
C SER A 42 9.90 -26.51 -17.21
N LEU A 43 10.42 -25.28 -17.09
CA LEU A 43 11.78 -25.02 -16.64
C LEU A 43 12.07 -25.57 -15.24
N LEU A 44 11.11 -25.48 -14.30
CA LEU A 44 11.27 -26.03 -12.96
C LEU A 44 11.36 -27.57 -12.98
N LYS A 45 10.56 -28.24 -13.81
CA LYS A 45 10.63 -29.71 -13.98
C LYS A 45 11.96 -30.14 -14.60
N ASP A 46 12.44 -29.41 -15.60
CA ASP A 46 13.72 -29.70 -16.24
C ASP A 46 14.90 -29.43 -15.29
N TYR A 47 14.81 -28.38 -14.47
CA TYR A 47 15.75 -28.14 -13.39
C TYR A 47 15.80 -29.29 -12.39
N VAL A 48 14.65 -29.78 -11.89
CA VAL A 48 14.60 -30.91 -10.96
C VAL A 48 15.21 -32.16 -11.58
N LYS A 49 14.98 -32.41 -12.87
CA LYS A 49 15.60 -33.51 -13.60
C LYS A 49 17.12 -33.36 -13.67
N GLN A 50 17.62 -32.18 -14.02
CA GLN A 50 19.05 -31.90 -14.07
C GLN A 50 19.70 -32.00 -12.69
N ALA A 51 19.03 -31.50 -11.64
CA ALA A 51 19.50 -31.60 -10.26
C ALA A 51 19.63 -33.06 -9.78
N ARG A 52 18.68 -33.94 -10.12
CA ARG A 52 18.78 -35.38 -9.84
C ARG A 52 19.96 -36.03 -10.58
N GLU A 53 20.24 -35.61 -11.81
CA GLU A 53 21.43 -36.07 -12.57
C GLU A 53 22.74 -35.59 -11.89
N LEU A 54 22.78 -34.35 -11.40
CA LEU A 54 23.92 -33.79 -10.66
C LEU A 54 24.12 -34.46 -9.30
N GLU A 55 23.05 -34.76 -8.57
CA GLU A 55 23.10 -35.52 -7.31
C GLU A 55 23.68 -36.92 -7.52
N ALA A 56 23.30 -37.59 -8.61
CA ALA A 56 23.87 -38.88 -8.98
C ALA A 56 25.39 -38.79 -9.28
N ILE A 57 25.85 -37.68 -9.86
CA ILE A 57 27.28 -37.41 -10.08
C ILE A 57 28.02 -37.14 -8.76
N ALA A 58 27.41 -36.39 -7.84
CA ALA A 58 27.96 -36.11 -6.51
C ALA A 58 28.09 -37.39 -5.66
N GLY A 59 27.15 -38.32 -5.84
CA GLY A 59 27.13 -39.62 -5.19
C GLY A 59 27.10 -39.54 -3.65
N PRO A 60 27.55 -40.60 -2.95
CA PRO A 60 27.49 -40.66 -1.49
C PRO A 60 28.32 -39.60 -0.75
N ARG A 61 29.22 -38.91 -1.46
CA ARG A 61 30.04 -37.83 -0.89
C ARG A 61 29.29 -36.50 -0.86
N GLN A 62 28.14 -36.40 -1.53
CA GLN A 62 27.39 -35.15 -1.70
C GLN A 62 28.28 -34.01 -2.23
N ALA A 63 29.25 -34.36 -3.08
CA ALA A 63 30.21 -33.43 -3.64
C ALA A 63 30.61 -33.86 -5.05
N ILE A 64 30.46 -32.95 -6.00
CA ILE A 64 30.93 -33.10 -7.37
C ILE A 64 32.42 -32.76 -7.37
N ARG A 65 33.26 -33.72 -7.73
CA ARG A 65 34.72 -33.55 -7.78
C ARG A 65 35.28 -33.86 -9.15
N ILE A 66 35.93 -32.87 -9.77
CA ILE A 66 36.64 -33.02 -11.05
C ILE A 66 38.12 -32.73 -10.80
N SER A 67 38.96 -33.75 -10.91
CA SER A 67 40.41 -33.63 -10.67
C SER A 67 41.24 -33.66 -11.95
N SER A 68 40.61 -33.98 -13.10
CA SER A 68 41.24 -33.93 -14.42
C SER A 68 40.19 -33.75 -15.51
N CYS A 69 40.63 -33.31 -16.68
CA CYS A 69 39.73 -33.03 -17.80
C CYS A 69 38.97 -34.27 -18.31
N ASP A 70 39.60 -35.46 -18.25
CA ASP A 70 38.96 -36.72 -18.65
C ASP A 70 37.73 -37.07 -17.79
N GLN A 71 37.63 -36.49 -16.59
CA GLN A 71 36.51 -36.70 -15.67
C GLN A 71 35.34 -35.73 -15.91
N ALA A 72 35.56 -34.67 -16.68
CA ALA A 72 34.61 -33.57 -16.83
C ALA A 72 33.44 -33.88 -17.79
N GLY A 73 33.62 -34.82 -18.73
CA GLY A 73 32.65 -35.10 -19.80
C GLY A 73 31.21 -35.34 -19.32
N PRO A 74 30.95 -36.25 -18.36
CA PRO A 74 29.61 -36.47 -17.81
C PRO A 74 29.00 -35.23 -17.14
N LEU A 75 29.82 -34.46 -16.42
CA LEU A 75 29.38 -33.23 -15.77
C LEU A 75 29.03 -32.16 -16.81
N LEU A 76 29.93 -31.89 -17.77
CA LEU A 76 29.71 -30.90 -18.83
C LEU A 76 28.45 -31.20 -19.64
N LYS A 77 28.24 -32.48 -20.02
CA LYS A 77 27.00 -32.91 -20.68
C LYS A 77 25.76 -32.66 -19.82
N THR A 78 25.84 -32.92 -18.51
CA THR A 78 24.73 -32.68 -17.58
C THR A 78 24.40 -31.19 -17.50
N LEU A 79 25.44 -30.35 -17.44
CA LEU A 79 25.35 -28.88 -17.39
C LEU A 79 24.96 -28.23 -18.73
N GLY A 80 24.99 -28.96 -19.85
CA GLY A 80 24.71 -28.42 -21.18
C GLY A 80 25.88 -27.70 -21.86
N TYR A 81 27.10 -27.94 -21.39
CA TYR A 81 28.32 -27.34 -21.93
C TYR A 81 29.20 -28.39 -22.62
N GLU A 82 30.07 -27.92 -23.49
CA GLU A 82 31.14 -28.69 -24.12
C GLU A 82 32.46 -27.92 -24.13
N LEU A 83 33.56 -28.61 -24.40
CA LEU A 83 34.87 -27.99 -24.51
C LEU A 83 35.00 -27.34 -25.90
N ALA A 84 35.12 -26.01 -25.94
CA ALA A 84 35.32 -25.28 -27.19
C ALA A 84 36.75 -25.47 -27.76
N SER A 85 37.70 -25.79 -26.89
CA SER A 85 39.09 -26.10 -27.19
C SER A 85 39.57 -27.26 -26.32
N PRO A 86 40.60 -28.02 -26.74
CA PRO A 86 41.17 -29.08 -25.92
C PRO A 86 41.65 -28.57 -24.55
N CYS A 87 41.69 -29.48 -23.58
CA CYS A 87 42.11 -29.18 -22.21
C CYS A 87 43.52 -28.58 -22.15
N GLY A 88 43.66 -27.44 -21.47
CA GLY A 88 44.90 -26.69 -21.37
C GLY A 88 44.66 -25.22 -21.01
N PRO A 89 45.70 -24.38 -20.98
CA PRO A 89 45.59 -22.98 -20.55
C PRO A 89 44.53 -22.15 -21.30
N ASP A 90 44.24 -22.53 -22.55
CA ASP A 90 43.29 -21.85 -23.44
C ASP A 90 41.89 -22.51 -23.45
N THR A 91 41.59 -23.41 -22.51
CA THR A 91 40.27 -24.05 -22.39
C THR A 91 39.20 -23.02 -22.06
N TYR A 92 38.05 -23.12 -22.72
CA TYR A 92 36.82 -22.44 -22.30
C TYR A 92 35.60 -23.30 -22.66
N LEU A 93 34.52 -23.08 -21.93
CA LEU A 93 33.26 -23.77 -22.13
C LEU A 93 32.43 -23.08 -23.22
N ALA A 94 31.87 -23.88 -24.12
CA ALA A 94 30.85 -23.44 -25.07
C ALA A 94 29.51 -24.10 -24.74
N THR A 95 28.42 -23.42 -25.05
CA THR A 95 27.06 -23.98 -24.93
C THR A 95 26.88 -25.11 -25.93
N GLY A 96 26.67 -26.33 -25.45
CA GLY A 96 26.34 -27.51 -26.27
C GLY A 96 24.84 -27.81 -26.32
N ASP A 97 24.14 -27.60 -25.20
CA ASP A 97 22.68 -27.72 -25.07
C ASP A 97 22.15 -26.43 -24.42
N PRO A 98 21.49 -25.53 -25.20
CA PRO A 98 21.02 -24.24 -24.69
C PRO A 98 20.04 -24.34 -23.52
N GLU A 99 19.17 -25.34 -23.49
CA GLU A 99 18.16 -25.49 -22.42
C GLU A 99 18.85 -25.88 -21.11
N ARG A 100 19.74 -26.87 -21.15
CA ARG A 100 20.53 -27.27 -19.97
C ARG A 100 21.51 -26.19 -19.52
N ALA A 101 22.13 -25.48 -20.46
CA ALA A 101 23.05 -24.39 -20.14
C ALA A 101 22.33 -23.22 -19.46
N PHE A 102 21.13 -22.87 -19.93
CA PHE A 102 20.29 -21.87 -19.27
C PHE A 102 19.98 -22.25 -17.82
N LEU A 103 19.55 -23.50 -17.57
CA LEU A 103 19.26 -23.98 -16.22
C LEU A 103 20.49 -23.98 -15.31
N THR A 104 21.65 -24.36 -15.86
CA THR A 104 22.92 -24.32 -15.14
C THR A 104 23.27 -22.90 -14.69
N ASP A 105 23.17 -21.93 -15.60
CA ASP A 105 23.47 -20.52 -15.34
C ASP A 105 22.48 -19.93 -14.32
N ASP A 106 21.16 -20.11 -14.51
CA ASP A 106 20.14 -19.59 -13.58
C ASP A 106 20.23 -20.22 -12.18
N SER A 107 20.66 -21.48 -12.09
CA SER A 107 20.86 -22.16 -10.79
C SER A 107 22.06 -21.64 -9.99
N GLY A 108 22.93 -20.83 -10.61
CA GLY A 108 24.15 -20.34 -9.98
C GLY A 108 25.25 -21.40 -9.84
N PHE A 109 25.25 -22.42 -10.71
CA PHE A 109 26.33 -23.42 -10.70
C PHE A 109 27.68 -22.75 -10.98
N PRO A 110 28.77 -23.05 -10.25
CA PRO A 110 30.03 -22.31 -10.35
C PRO A 110 30.85 -22.69 -11.58
N LEU A 111 30.36 -22.34 -12.77
CA LEU A 111 30.97 -22.63 -14.07
C LEU A 111 32.38 -22.04 -14.21
N THR A 112 32.62 -20.83 -13.69
CA THR A 112 33.93 -20.19 -13.74
C THR A 112 34.99 -21.00 -13.00
N ALA A 113 34.66 -21.51 -11.81
CA ALA A 113 35.57 -22.35 -11.03
C ALA A 113 35.83 -23.69 -11.73
N LEU A 114 34.81 -24.29 -12.35
CA LEU A 114 34.97 -25.50 -13.16
C LEU A 114 35.91 -25.24 -14.35
N GLU A 115 35.72 -24.14 -15.07
CA GLU A 115 36.57 -23.77 -16.21
C GLU A 115 38.03 -23.55 -15.80
N GLU A 116 38.29 -22.92 -14.65
CA GLU A 116 39.65 -22.76 -14.10
C GLU A 116 40.34 -24.10 -13.83
N THR A 117 39.62 -25.07 -13.25
CA THR A 117 40.13 -26.44 -13.08
C THR A 117 40.49 -27.07 -14.43
N LEU A 118 39.65 -26.89 -15.45
CA LEU A 118 39.89 -27.45 -16.78
C LEU A 118 41.07 -26.78 -17.51
N ARG A 119 41.44 -25.55 -17.14
CA ARG A 119 42.65 -24.86 -17.60
C ARG A 119 43.95 -25.34 -16.95
N GLY A 120 43.87 -26.29 -16.02
CA GLY A 120 45.01 -26.80 -15.25
C GLY A 120 45.16 -26.18 -13.87
N GLY A 121 44.10 -25.55 -13.34
CA GLY A 121 44.02 -25.09 -11.95
C GLY A 121 43.82 -26.22 -10.93
N GLU A 122 43.48 -25.84 -9.70
CA GLU A 122 43.18 -26.79 -8.62
C GLU A 122 41.94 -27.65 -8.93
N PRO A 123 41.81 -28.86 -8.35
CA PRO A 123 40.62 -29.70 -8.52
C PRO A 123 39.33 -28.96 -8.16
N PHE A 124 38.32 -29.07 -9.02
CA PHE A 124 37.00 -28.54 -8.76
C PHE A 124 36.32 -29.43 -7.72
N GLU A 125 35.88 -28.82 -6.63
CA GLU A 125 35.07 -29.49 -5.61
C GLU A 125 33.88 -28.60 -5.27
N TYR A 126 32.68 -29.10 -5.52
CA TYR A 126 31.43 -28.38 -5.28
C TYR A 126 30.48 -29.28 -4.49
N GLY A 127 30.10 -28.83 -3.30
CA GLY A 127 29.12 -29.51 -2.47
C GLY A 127 27.76 -29.52 -3.15
N PHE A 128 27.23 -30.70 -3.44
CA PHE A 128 25.94 -30.90 -4.05
C PHE A 128 25.27 -32.12 -3.41
N GLY A 129 24.39 -31.88 -2.46
CA GLY A 129 23.72 -32.91 -1.67
C GLY A 129 22.24 -32.63 -1.49
N SER A 130 21.49 -33.66 -1.12
CA SER A 130 20.12 -33.55 -0.65
C SER A 130 20.08 -33.21 0.83
N PHE A 131 19.07 -32.42 1.20
CA PHE A 131 18.71 -32.10 2.58
C PHE A 131 17.26 -32.51 2.83
N ASN A 132 16.95 -32.89 4.07
CA ASN A 132 15.60 -33.29 4.43
C ASN A 132 14.75 -32.05 4.68
N VAL A 133 13.58 -31.99 4.07
CA VAL A 133 12.57 -30.95 4.32
C VAL A 133 11.37 -31.54 5.07
N PRO A 134 10.82 -30.85 6.07
CA PRO A 134 9.59 -31.28 6.73
C PRO A 134 8.43 -31.37 5.73
N VAL A 135 7.66 -32.46 5.81
CA VAL A 135 6.45 -32.66 5.01
C VAL A 135 5.23 -32.52 5.91
N LEU A 136 4.24 -31.73 5.49
CA LEU A 136 2.93 -31.71 6.14
C LEU A 136 2.29 -33.10 6.04
N PHE A 137 2.00 -33.73 7.19
CA PHE A 137 1.52 -35.12 7.28
C PHE A 137 2.58 -36.16 6.84
N SER A 138 2.24 -37.06 5.91
CA SER A 138 3.17 -38.00 5.30
C SER A 138 3.17 -37.86 3.78
N GLN A 139 4.29 -38.21 3.13
CA GLN A 139 4.37 -38.24 1.67
C GLN A 139 3.28 -39.12 1.04
N GLY A 140 2.98 -40.26 1.67
CA GLY A 140 1.95 -41.20 1.21
C GLY A 140 0.53 -40.60 1.21
N ASP A 141 0.23 -39.65 2.10
CA ASP A 141 -1.07 -38.97 2.12
C ASP A 141 -1.30 -38.16 0.84
N TRP A 142 -0.24 -37.60 0.27
CA TRP A 142 -0.27 -36.73 -0.90
C TRP A 142 -0.12 -37.50 -2.22
N THR A 143 0.83 -38.44 -2.28
CA THR A 143 1.03 -39.26 -3.50
C THR A 143 -0.18 -40.15 -3.79
N ALA A 144 -0.98 -40.51 -2.77
CA ALA A 144 -2.26 -41.20 -2.94
C ALA A 144 -3.32 -40.37 -3.69
N LEU A 145 -3.18 -39.04 -3.76
CA LEU A 145 -4.05 -38.14 -4.52
C LEU A 145 -3.62 -37.99 -5.97
N ASP A 146 -2.38 -38.35 -6.29
CA ASP A 146 -1.80 -38.13 -7.61
C ASP A 146 -2.50 -38.98 -8.67
N PRO A 147 -3.14 -38.37 -9.69
CA PRO A 147 -3.73 -39.13 -10.79
C PRO A 147 -2.69 -39.91 -11.59
N ASN A 148 -1.42 -39.47 -11.58
CA ASN A 148 -0.30 -40.08 -12.29
C ASN A 148 0.47 -41.12 -11.46
N LYS A 149 0.10 -41.31 -10.18
CA LYS A 149 0.71 -42.27 -9.25
C LYS A 149 2.23 -42.15 -9.17
N LYS A 150 2.76 -40.93 -9.05
CA LYS A 150 4.18 -40.72 -8.76
C LYS A 150 4.49 -41.22 -7.34
N ASP A 151 5.67 -41.80 -7.17
CA ASP A 151 6.13 -42.29 -5.87
C ASP A 151 6.72 -41.15 -5.01
N ASP A 152 6.95 -39.97 -5.60
CA ASP A 152 7.65 -38.83 -5.00
C ASP A 152 6.74 -37.59 -4.85
N LEU A 153 6.77 -36.94 -3.67
CA LEU A 153 5.93 -35.78 -3.37
C LEU A 153 6.22 -34.58 -4.28
N LEU A 154 7.50 -34.31 -4.55
CA LEU A 154 7.91 -33.20 -5.40
C LEU A 154 7.35 -33.38 -6.81
N ASP A 155 7.46 -34.59 -7.37
CA ASP A 155 6.86 -34.92 -8.66
C ASP A 155 5.33 -34.78 -8.66
N THR A 156 4.65 -35.19 -7.57
CA THR A 156 3.20 -35.04 -7.42
C THR A 156 2.79 -33.56 -7.43
N ILE A 157 3.45 -32.70 -6.64
CA ILE A 157 3.16 -31.26 -6.58
C ILE A 157 3.36 -30.62 -7.96
N LEU A 158 4.47 -30.92 -8.65
CA LEU A 158 4.77 -30.36 -9.97
C LEU A 158 3.80 -30.85 -11.06
N SER A 159 3.10 -31.96 -10.85
CA SER A 159 2.26 -32.58 -11.87
C SER A 159 0.79 -32.18 -11.81
N ASP A 160 0.28 -31.74 -10.65
CA ASP A 160 -1.14 -31.46 -10.45
C ASP A 160 -1.38 -30.16 -9.66
N ALA A 161 -1.98 -29.17 -10.33
CA ALA A 161 -2.32 -27.87 -9.75
C ALA A 161 -3.26 -27.98 -8.54
N GLY A 162 -4.20 -28.94 -8.56
CA GLY A 162 -5.16 -29.14 -7.48
C GLY A 162 -4.49 -29.68 -6.22
N VAL A 163 -3.59 -30.65 -6.37
CA VAL A 163 -2.81 -31.19 -5.24
C VAL A 163 -1.87 -30.12 -4.67
N ALA A 164 -1.17 -29.38 -5.53
CA ALA A 164 -0.32 -28.26 -5.11
C ALA A 164 -1.15 -27.22 -4.32
N ARG A 165 -2.31 -26.82 -4.85
CA ARG A 165 -3.20 -25.86 -4.18
C ARG A 165 -3.75 -26.37 -2.85
N LEU A 166 -4.13 -27.66 -2.77
CA LEU A 166 -4.60 -28.27 -1.52
C LEU A 166 -3.48 -28.35 -0.47
N TYR A 167 -2.27 -28.71 -0.88
CA TYR A 167 -1.11 -28.74 0.02
C TYR A 167 -0.88 -27.35 0.63
N TRP A 168 -0.87 -26.32 -0.23
CA TRP A 168 -0.77 -24.93 0.21
C TRP A 168 -1.90 -24.56 1.17
N ALA A 169 -3.16 -24.82 0.81
CA ALA A 169 -4.31 -24.53 1.66
C ALA A 169 -4.20 -25.17 3.06
N MET A 170 -3.85 -26.46 3.12
CA MET A 170 -3.72 -27.20 4.39
C MET A 170 -2.54 -26.70 5.24
N SER A 171 -1.47 -26.21 4.61
CA SER A 171 -0.30 -25.66 5.32
C SER A 171 -0.57 -24.33 6.02
N ARG A 172 -1.64 -23.62 5.66
CA ARG A 172 -2.06 -22.34 6.27
C ARG A 172 -3.13 -22.47 7.34
N ILE A 173 -3.58 -23.68 7.62
CA ILE A 173 -4.58 -23.99 8.64
C ILE A 173 -3.84 -24.44 9.90
N ASP A 174 -4.37 -24.08 11.07
CA ASP A 174 -3.80 -24.54 12.35
C ASP A 174 -3.72 -26.08 12.40
N ARG A 175 -2.76 -26.60 13.14
CA ARG A 175 -2.42 -28.02 13.18
C ARG A 175 -3.60 -28.87 13.63
N ASN A 176 -4.29 -28.46 14.69
CA ASN A 176 -5.45 -29.19 15.19
C ASN A 176 -6.56 -29.33 14.13
N THR A 177 -6.86 -28.24 13.42
CA THR A 177 -7.86 -28.22 12.36
C THR A 177 -7.41 -29.02 11.13
N SER A 178 -6.16 -28.85 10.69
CA SER A 178 -5.63 -29.54 9.52
C SER A 178 -5.52 -31.06 9.74
N GLU A 179 -5.11 -31.51 10.93
CA GLU A 179 -5.12 -32.94 11.30
C GLU A 179 -6.55 -33.51 11.36
N HIS A 180 -7.52 -32.75 11.88
CA HIS A 180 -8.93 -33.15 11.88
C HIS A 180 -9.43 -33.35 10.46
N LEU A 181 -9.25 -32.36 9.59
CA LEU A 181 -9.69 -32.37 8.19
C LEU A 181 -9.01 -33.48 7.36
N ARG A 182 -7.73 -33.78 7.65
CA ARG A 182 -7.02 -34.93 7.07
C ARG A 182 -7.67 -36.26 7.45
N ASN A 183 -8.11 -36.41 8.70
CA ASN A 183 -8.72 -37.65 9.17
C ASN A 183 -10.19 -37.78 8.72
N SER A 184 -10.96 -36.68 8.76
CA SER A 184 -12.32 -36.58 8.24
C SER A 184 -12.63 -35.13 7.81
N PRO A 185 -13.03 -34.87 6.55
CA PRO A 185 -13.50 -35.83 5.54
C PRO A 185 -12.39 -36.50 4.70
N GLY A 186 -11.12 -36.13 4.93
CA GLY A 186 -9.97 -36.65 4.19
C GLY A 186 -9.58 -35.82 2.98
N LEU A 187 -8.28 -35.84 2.63
CA LEU A 187 -7.71 -34.98 1.58
C LEU A 187 -8.37 -35.17 0.21
N LYS A 188 -8.76 -36.40 -0.14
CA LYS A 188 -9.46 -36.70 -1.40
C LYS A 188 -10.81 -35.97 -1.50
N SER A 189 -11.52 -35.84 -0.39
CA SER A 189 -12.80 -35.13 -0.32
C SER A 189 -12.62 -33.61 -0.36
N LEU A 190 -11.47 -33.12 0.11
CA LEU A 190 -11.13 -31.69 0.12
C LEU A 190 -10.58 -31.20 -1.22
N LEU A 191 -9.99 -32.08 -2.04
CA LEU A 191 -9.38 -31.71 -3.32
C LEU A 191 -10.31 -30.90 -4.25
N PRO A 192 -11.61 -31.25 -4.44
CA PRO A 192 -12.52 -30.46 -5.28
C PRO A 192 -12.83 -29.06 -4.74
N VAL A 193 -12.65 -28.84 -3.43
CA VAL A 193 -12.88 -27.56 -2.75
C VAL A 193 -11.59 -26.84 -2.36
N ALA A 194 -10.44 -27.33 -2.84
CA ALA A 194 -9.13 -26.73 -2.59
C ALA A 194 -9.08 -25.22 -2.90
N PRO A 195 -9.73 -24.69 -3.96
CA PRO A 195 -9.77 -23.24 -4.19
C PRO A 195 -10.43 -22.44 -3.07
N ALA A 196 -11.58 -22.90 -2.57
CA ALA A 196 -12.28 -22.21 -1.48
C ALA A 196 -11.52 -22.37 -0.16
N LEU A 197 -10.93 -23.55 0.09
CA LEU A 197 -10.14 -23.81 1.28
C LEU A 197 -8.84 -22.98 1.30
N ASP A 198 -8.18 -22.83 0.16
CA ASP A 198 -7.06 -21.93 -0.03
C ASP A 198 -7.46 -20.51 0.40
N PHE A 199 -8.45 -19.90 -0.23
CA PHE A 199 -8.80 -18.51 0.05
C PHE A 199 -9.34 -18.26 1.47
N TYR A 200 -10.18 -19.15 2.00
CA TYR A 200 -11.00 -18.87 3.19
C TYR A 200 -10.75 -19.83 4.37
N GLY A 201 -9.95 -20.89 4.17
CA GLY A 201 -9.71 -21.91 5.19
C GLY A 201 -8.88 -21.45 6.38
N SER A 202 -8.04 -20.43 6.21
CA SER A 202 -7.12 -19.94 7.25
C SER A 202 -7.81 -19.41 8.53
N GLN A 203 -9.10 -19.08 8.47
CA GLN A 203 -9.90 -18.64 9.62
C GLN A 203 -10.79 -19.74 10.22
N ILE A 204 -10.83 -20.93 9.60
CA ILE A 204 -11.59 -22.07 10.12
C ILE A 204 -10.76 -22.71 11.21
N THR A 205 -11.32 -22.78 12.41
CA THR A 205 -10.65 -23.39 13.57
C THR A 205 -11.56 -24.40 14.24
N ILE A 206 -11.02 -25.58 14.54
CA ILE A 206 -11.68 -26.66 15.27
C ILE A 206 -11.05 -26.78 16.65
N GLN A 207 -11.82 -26.47 17.69
CA GLN A 207 -11.41 -26.59 19.09
C GLN A 207 -12.30 -27.59 19.81
N SER A 208 -11.69 -28.56 20.48
CA SER A 208 -12.41 -29.60 21.24
C SER A 208 -13.52 -30.29 20.40
N GLY A 209 -13.23 -30.58 19.14
CA GLY A 209 -14.18 -31.23 18.21
C GLY A 209 -15.34 -30.34 17.75
N HIS A 210 -15.25 -29.02 17.93
CA HIS A 210 -16.26 -28.06 17.50
C HIS A 210 -15.64 -26.98 16.62
N VAL A 211 -16.32 -26.57 15.55
CA VAL A 211 -15.92 -25.40 14.75
C VAL A 211 -16.20 -24.13 15.55
N VAL A 212 -15.19 -23.29 15.72
CA VAL A 212 -15.34 -21.95 16.29
C VAL A 212 -15.98 -21.05 15.24
N VAL A 213 -17.18 -20.55 15.50
CA VAL A 213 -17.93 -19.71 14.56
C VAL A 213 -17.85 -18.22 14.94
N PRO A 214 -17.89 -17.29 13.95
CA PRO A 214 -18.05 -15.87 14.22
C PRO A 214 -19.26 -15.58 15.08
N GLY A 215 -19.11 -14.71 16.09
CA GLY A 215 -20.15 -14.44 17.09
C GLY A 215 -20.26 -15.50 18.21
N GLY A 216 -19.36 -16.49 18.21
CA GLY A 216 -19.21 -17.49 19.26
C GLY A 216 -20.44 -18.37 19.48
N LYS A 217 -20.57 -18.92 20.70
CA LYS A 217 -21.62 -19.87 21.08
C LYS A 217 -23.04 -19.38 20.78
N SER A 218 -23.30 -18.08 20.94
CA SER A 218 -24.61 -17.47 20.64
C SER A 218 -25.01 -17.59 19.17
N ALA A 219 -24.05 -17.66 18.25
CA ALA A 219 -24.30 -17.72 16.81
C ALA A 219 -24.33 -19.16 16.26
N GLU A 220 -23.88 -20.18 17.00
CA GLU A 220 -23.75 -21.57 16.55
C GLU A 220 -25.03 -22.13 15.92
N THR A 221 -26.19 -21.91 16.56
CA THR A 221 -27.47 -22.41 16.04
C THR A 221 -27.81 -21.79 14.68
N ARG A 222 -27.43 -20.54 14.45
CA ARG A 222 -27.74 -19.81 13.21
C ARG A 222 -26.75 -20.17 12.11
N TRP A 223 -25.48 -20.30 12.45
CA TRP A 223 -24.50 -20.89 11.53
C TRP A 223 -24.88 -22.31 11.14
N ALA A 224 -25.38 -23.13 12.07
CA ALA A 224 -25.83 -24.47 11.76
C ALA A 224 -26.99 -24.48 10.75
N GLN A 225 -27.95 -23.56 10.90
CA GLN A 225 -29.06 -23.38 9.96
C GLN A 225 -28.58 -22.89 8.59
N LEU A 226 -27.59 -21.98 8.57
CA LEU A 226 -27.08 -21.40 7.34
C LEU A 226 -26.19 -22.38 6.58
N VAL A 227 -25.31 -23.11 7.25
CA VAL A 227 -24.44 -24.14 6.65
C VAL A 227 -25.22 -25.41 6.32
N GLY A 228 -26.22 -25.76 7.12
CA GLY A 228 -26.95 -27.02 7.02
C GLY A 228 -26.26 -28.20 7.72
N ALA A 229 -25.30 -27.92 8.61
CA ALA A 229 -24.61 -28.89 9.46
C ALA A 229 -24.25 -28.22 10.79
N SER A 230 -24.16 -28.99 11.89
CA SER A 230 -23.81 -28.44 13.21
C SER A 230 -22.31 -28.16 13.33
N PRO A 231 -21.88 -27.05 13.97
CA PRO A 231 -20.48 -26.83 14.35
C PRO A 231 -19.88 -27.98 15.18
N ALA A 232 -20.71 -28.77 15.88
CA ALA A 232 -20.30 -29.97 16.61
C ALA A 232 -20.02 -31.20 15.73
N ALA A 233 -20.23 -31.08 14.41
CA ALA A 233 -19.85 -32.07 13.40
C ALA A 233 -18.92 -31.41 12.36
N PRO A 234 -17.63 -31.19 12.71
CA PRO A 234 -16.75 -30.31 11.95
C PRO A 234 -16.49 -30.77 10.51
N ASP A 235 -16.40 -32.07 10.28
CA ASP A 235 -16.23 -32.68 8.96
C ASP A 235 -17.35 -32.30 7.99
N GLN A 236 -18.61 -32.39 8.44
CA GLN A 236 -19.78 -32.00 7.66
C GLN A 236 -19.89 -30.48 7.55
N PHE A 237 -19.66 -29.77 8.67
CA PHE A 237 -19.74 -28.31 8.71
C PHE A 237 -18.79 -27.65 7.73
N VAL A 238 -17.50 -28.00 7.77
CA VAL A 238 -16.48 -27.40 6.92
C VAL A 238 -16.72 -27.75 5.45
N THR A 239 -17.07 -29.01 5.15
CA THR A 239 -17.37 -29.41 3.76
C THR A 239 -18.57 -28.63 3.20
N HIS A 240 -19.65 -28.52 3.97
CA HIS A 240 -20.84 -27.77 3.55
C HIS A 240 -20.55 -26.27 3.43
N LEU A 241 -19.77 -25.70 4.34
CA LEU A 241 -19.36 -24.29 4.31
C LEU A 241 -18.62 -23.95 3.02
N LEU A 242 -17.68 -24.80 2.59
CA LEU A 242 -16.85 -24.59 1.39
C LEU A 242 -17.60 -24.80 0.07
N VAL A 243 -18.59 -25.71 0.04
CA VAL A 243 -19.36 -26.02 -1.19
C VAL A 243 -20.56 -25.08 -1.37
N LYS A 244 -21.14 -24.59 -0.28
CA LYS A 244 -22.40 -23.86 -0.33
C LYS A 244 -22.30 -22.59 -1.16
N ASP A 245 -23.25 -22.46 -2.09
CA ASP A 245 -23.39 -21.30 -2.98
C ASP A 245 -22.07 -21.00 -3.72
N ASP A 246 -21.47 -22.03 -4.33
CA ASP A 246 -20.17 -21.99 -5.03
C ASP A 246 -19.00 -21.45 -4.17
N GLY A 247 -19.11 -21.50 -2.84
CA GLY A 247 -18.09 -21.06 -1.88
C GLY A 247 -18.34 -19.67 -1.28
N TRP A 248 -19.44 -18.99 -1.62
CA TRP A 248 -19.78 -17.68 -1.03
C TRP A 248 -20.03 -17.73 0.47
N LEU A 249 -20.47 -18.87 1.02
CA LEU A 249 -20.62 -18.97 2.48
C LEU A 249 -19.27 -18.99 3.20
N ALA A 250 -18.25 -19.62 2.62
CA ALA A 250 -16.89 -19.59 3.15
C ALA A 250 -16.29 -18.19 3.14
N ALA A 251 -16.50 -17.42 2.06
CA ALA A 251 -16.10 -16.01 1.99
C ALA A 251 -16.77 -15.17 3.09
N TYR A 252 -18.08 -15.37 3.30
CA TYR A 252 -18.81 -14.69 4.37
C TYR A 252 -18.31 -15.07 5.78
N PHE A 253 -18.03 -16.35 6.00
CA PHE A 253 -17.46 -16.84 7.26
C PHE A 253 -16.07 -16.25 7.52
N ASP A 254 -15.18 -16.23 6.53
CA ASP A 254 -13.84 -15.65 6.63
C ASP A 254 -13.91 -14.15 6.94
N GLY A 255 -14.72 -13.39 6.18
CA GLY A 255 -14.90 -11.96 6.40
C GLY A 255 -15.39 -11.63 7.81
N LEU A 256 -16.35 -12.39 8.34
CA LEU A 256 -16.84 -12.22 9.71
C LEU A 256 -15.85 -12.71 10.78
N SER A 257 -14.92 -13.62 10.46
CA SER A 257 -13.90 -14.10 11.41
C SER A 257 -12.74 -13.12 11.62
N ARG A 258 -12.58 -12.16 10.69
CA ARG A 258 -11.49 -11.18 10.68
C ARG A 258 -11.78 -9.88 11.42
N ILE A 259 -13.06 -9.57 11.63
CA ILE A 259 -13.54 -8.34 12.27
C ILE A 259 -13.61 -8.48 13.81
N ASP A 260 -13.75 -7.35 14.51
CA ASP A 260 -13.77 -7.33 15.97
C ASP A 260 -15.05 -7.96 16.56
N SER A 261 -14.98 -8.29 17.85
CA SER A 261 -16.08 -8.98 18.56
C SER A 261 -17.38 -8.17 18.60
N ALA A 262 -17.33 -6.83 18.57
CA ALA A 262 -18.51 -5.99 18.58
C ALA A 262 -19.23 -6.02 17.23
N GLN A 263 -18.49 -5.92 16.12
CA GLN A 263 -19.08 -6.09 14.78
C GLN A 263 -19.57 -7.51 14.57
N GLN A 264 -18.83 -8.53 15.03
CA GLN A 264 -19.29 -9.92 14.98
C GLN A 264 -20.61 -10.10 15.71
N ALA A 265 -20.76 -9.56 16.93
CA ALA A 265 -21.99 -9.68 17.70
C ALA A 265 -23.20 -9.15 16.92
N TYR A 266 -23.08 -7.97 16.29
CA TYR A 266 -24.15 -7.37 15.49
C TYR A 266 -24.42 -8.14 14.18
N LEU A 267 -23.38 -8.49 13.44
CA LEU A 267 -23.53 -9.15 12.13
C LEU A 267 -24.00 -10.61 12.25
N THR A 268 -23.80 -11.23 13.42
CA THR A 268 -24.21 -12.61 13.69
C THR A 268 -25.54 -12.73 14.43
N GLU A 269 -26.23 -11.61 14.68
CA GLU A 269 -27.60 -11.63 15.18
C GLU A 269 -28.52 -12.46 14.24
N PRO A 270 -29.54 -13.15 14.76
CA PRO A 270 -30.34 -14.10 14.00
C PRO A 270 -30.88 -13.61 12.66
N HIS A 271 -31.37 -12.37 12.62
CA HIS A 271 -31.89 -11.77 11.39
C HIS A 271 -30.75 -11.32 10.46
N ASN A 272 -29.76 -10.62 11.02
CA ASN A 272 -28.68 -9.97 10.29
C ASN A 272 -27.82 -10.99 9.54
N LEU A 273 -27.38 -12.06 10.22
CA LEU A 273 -26.54 -13.11 9.62
C LEU A 273 -27.18 -13.69 8.36
N GLN A 274 -28.47 -14.01 8.45
CA GLN A 274 -29.18 -14.64 7.35
C GLN A 274 -29.53 -13.64 6.24
N SER A 275 -29.98 -12.44 6.61
CA SER A 275 -30.45 -11.44 5.64
C SER A 275 -29.29 -10.88 4.81
N PHE A 276 -28.18 -10.52 5.46
CA PHE A 276 -27.00 -9.99 4.80
C PHE A 276 -26.34 -11.04 3.89
N TYR A 277 -26.26 -12.30 4.32
CA TYR A 277 -25.78 -13.39 3.46
C TYR A 277 -26.66 -13.59 2.22
N LYS A 278 -27.99 -13.59 2.38
CA LYS A 278 -28.92 -13.68 1.25
C LYS A 278 -28.76 -12.50 0.29
N ALA A 279 -28.52 -11.30 0.80
CA ALA A 279 -28.27 -10.13 -0.02
C ALA A 279 -26.97 -10.24 -0.82
N LEU A 280 -25.88 -10.70 -0.18
CA LEU A 280 -24.58 -10.96 -0.81
C LEU A 280 -24.68 -11.95 -1.98
N VAL A 281 -25.33 -13.10 -1.77
CA VAL A 281 -25.45 -14.14 -2.81
C VAL A 281 -26.46 -13.74 -3.89
N GLY A 282 -27.53 -13.05 -3.52
CA GLY A 282 -28.61 -12.66 -4.42
C GLY A 282 -29.28 -13.86 -5.09
N LYS A 283 -29.64 -13.73 -6.37
CA LYS A 283 -30.37 -14.76 -7.13
C LYS A 283 -29.48 -15.86 -7.73
N SER A 284 -28.18 -15.62 -7.85
CA SER A 284 -27.25 -16.55 -8.50
C SER A 284 -25.91 -16.50 -7.78
N PRO A 285 -25.39 -17.63 -7.25
CA PRO A 285 -24.07 -17.66 -6.63
C PRO A 285 -22.91 -17.60 -7.64
N SER A 286 -23.18 -17.77 -8.95
CA SER A 286 -22.12 -17.80 -9.96
C SER A 286 -21.73 -16.40 -10.47
N PRO A 287 -20.43 -16.11 -10.72
CA PRO A 287 -19.28 -16.98 -10.46
C PRO A 287 -18.97 -17.09 -8.95
N GLY A 288 -18.46 -18.25 -8.53
CA GLY A 288 -17.99 -18.47 -7.16
C GLY A 288 -16.75 -17.64 -6.84
N PRO A 289 -16.53 -17.28 -5.55
CA PRO A 289 -15.52 -16.31 -5.15
C PRO A 289 -14.10 -16.91 -5.08
N ALA A 290 -13.94 -18.20 -5.34
CA ALA A 290 -12.63 -18.87 -5.42
C ALA A 290 -12.20 -19.21 -6.86
N ARG A 291 -12.93 -18.72 -7.87
CA ARG A 291 -12.57 -18.88 -9.29
C ARG A 291 -11.41 -17.99 -9.75
N PRO A 292 -11.30 -16.70 -9.36
CA PRO A 292 -10.20 -15.85 -9.78
C PRO A 292 -8.89 -16.23 -9.07
N VAL A 293 -7.78 -15.63 -9.51
CA VAL A 293 -6.45 -15.76 -8.88
C VAL A 293 -6.40 -15.02 -7.53
N PHE A 294 -7.12 -13.90 -7.42
CA PHE A 294 -7.27 -13.13 -6.17
C PHE A 294 -8.69 -13.22 -5.62
N ARG A 295 -8.84 -13.02 -4.31
CA ARG A 295 -10.16 -12.92 -3.65
C ARG A 295 -10.95 -11.73 -4.22
N PRO A 296 -12.16 -11.92 -4.78
CA PRO A 296 -12.93 -10.84 -5.42
C PRO A 296 -13.80 -10.04 -4.44
N ASP A 297 -13.80 -10.39 -3.16
CA ASP A 297 -14.76 -9.94 -2.14
C ASP A 297 -14.19 -8.88 -1.19
N ALA A 298 -13.25 -8.04 -1.63
CA ALA A 298 -12.69 -6.96 -0.81
C ALA A 298 -13.79 -6.07 -0.20
N GLY A 299 -14.81 -5.74 -0.99
CA GLY A 299 -15.94 -4.92 -0.55
C GLY A 299 -16.70 -5.53 0.63
N LEU A 300 -16.77 -6.86 0.73
CA LEU A 300 -17.45 -7.54 1.85
C LEU A 300 -16.67 -7.29 3.14
N LEU A 301 -15.36 -7.50 3.11
CA LEU A 301 -14.50 -7.32 4.26
C LEU A 301 -14.41 -5.85 4.67
N LEU A 302 -14.29 -4.92 3.71
CA LEU A 302 -14.27 -3.47 3.96
C LEU A 302 -15.60 -2.98 4.55
N LEU A 303 -16.74 -3.50 4.09
CA LEU A 303 -18.05 -3.19 4.67
C LEU A 303 -18.16 -3.69 6.12
N ALA A 304 -17.76 -4.93 6.37
CA ALA A 304 -17.84 -5.54 7.69
C ALA A 304 -16.90 -4.84 8.70
N SER A 305 -15.66 -4.56 8.31
CA SER A 305 -14.65 -3.88 9.15
C SER A 305 -14.90 -2.38 9.30
N GLY A 306 -15.56 -1.76 8.31
CA GLY A 306 -15.93 -0.36 8.30
C GLY A 306 -17.20 -0.03 9.10
N LEU A 307 -17.95 -1.04 9.55
CA LEU A 307 -19.21 -0.84 10.27
C LEU A 307 -18.98 -0.17 11.63
N GLN A 308 -19.58 1.00 11.81
CA GLN A 308 -19.53 1.74 13.07
C GLN A 308 -20.77 1.44 13.90
N LEU A 309 -20.56 1.09 15.16
CA LEU A 309 -21.62 0.84 16.12
C LEU A 309 -21.65 1.95 17.18
N ASP A 310 -22.85 2.37 17.58
CA ASP A 310 -23.03 3.25 18.72
C ASP A 310 -22.84 2.50 20.05
N ALA A 311 -22.93 3.22 21.17
CA ALA A 311 -22.81 2.62 22.51
C ALA A 311 -23.86 1.53 22.81
N ASN A 312 -24.94 1.44 22.03
CA ASN A 312 -25.98 0.42 22.15
C ASN A 312 -25.80 -0.74 21.15
N GLY A 313 -24.70 -0.76 20.40
CA GLY A 313 -24.43 -1.78 19.38
C GLY A 313 -25.24 -1.60 18.09
N ARG A 314 -25.81 -0.41 17.84
CA ARG A 314 -26.57 -0.12 16.62
C ARG A 314 -25.70 0.52 15.54
N PRO A 315 -25.95 0.22 14.26
CA PRO A 315 -25.18 0.79 13.15
C PRO A 315 -25.39 2.31 13.06
N LEU A 316 -24.28 3.03 12.99
CA LEU A 316 -24.25 4.45 12.71
C LEU A 316 -24.21 4.66 11.19
N ILE A 317 -25.30 5.19 10.64
CA ILE A 317 -25.42 5.50 9.21
C ILE A 317 -25.23 7.01 9.01
N PRO A 318 -24.21 7.46 8.27
CA PRO A 318 -24.02 8.87 7.94
C PRO A 318 -25.27 9.45 7.28
N GLY A 319 -25.78 10.59 7.79
CA GLY A 319 -26.99 11.23 7.27
C GLY A 319 -28.30 10.45 7.47
N GLY A 320 -28.23 9.25 8.05
CA GLY A 320 -29.36 8.35 8.27
C GLY A 320 -29.88 7.64 7.00
N PRO A 321 -30.74 6.63 7.16
CA PRO A 321 -31.26 5.83 6.03
C PRO A 321 -32.01 6.66 4.97
N GLY A 322 -32.66 7.76 5.37
CA GLY A 322 -33.40 8.62 4.45
C GLY A 322 -32.51 9.30 3.38
N ALA A 323 -31.31 9.72 3.74
CA ALA A 323 -30.35 10.31 2.79
C ALA A 323 -29.91 9.28 1.75
N TRP A 324 -29.55 8.07 2.20
CA TRP A 324 -29.13 6.98 1.33
C TRP A 324 -30.24 6.47 0.42
N LYS A 325 -31.49 6.48 0.88
CA LYS A 325 -32.63 6.18 0.02
C LYS A 325 -32.67 7.10 -1.21
N GLN A 326 -32.51 8.41 -1.00
CA GLN A 326 -32.49 9.37 -2.10
C GLN A 326 -31.24 9.20 -2.96
N ALA A 327 -30.07 9.06 -2.35
CA ALA A 327 -28.81 8.87 -3.08
C ALA A 327 -28.85 7.63 -3.99
N LEU A 328 -29.35 6.49 -3.51
CA LEU A 328 -29.48 5.26 -4.32
C LEU A 328 -30.48 5.43 -5.47
N GLN A 329 -31.54 6.20 -5.30
CA GLN A 329 -32.47 6.55 -6.39
C GLN A 329 -31.78 7.38 -7.48
N ASP A 330 -30.94 8.33 -7.09
CA ASP A 330 -30.18 9.14 -8.05
C ASP A 330 -29.10 8.30 -8.77
N LEU A 331 -28.33 7.52 -8.01
CA LEU A 331 -27.27 6.64 -8.54
C LEU A 331 -27.81 5.59 -9.51
N GLN A 332 -29.05 5.10 -9.31
CA GLN A 332 -29.72 4.19 -10.23
C GLN A 332 -29.79 4.72 -11.67
N HIS A 333 -29.85 6.04 -11.85
CA HIS A 333 -29.90 6.67 -13.17
C HIS A 333 -28.51 6.90 -13.79
N GLN A 334 -27.47 6.89 -12.97
CA GLN A 334 -26.07 7.08 -13.39
C GLN A 334 -25.38 5.74 -13.72
N ASP A 335 -25.73 4.67 -13.00
CA ASP A 335 -25.10 3.36 -13.13
C ASP A 335 -25.85 2.44 -14.12
N HIS A 336 -25.11 1.75 -14.98
CA HIS A 336 -25.66 0.81 -15.96
C HIS A 336 -25.86 -0.62 -15.40
N SER A 337 -25.33 -0.91 -14.22
CA SER A 337 -25.42 -2.19 -13.53
C SER A 337 -26.88 -2.60 -13.29
N LYS A 338 -27.21 -3.83 -13.70
CA LYS A 338 -28.54 -4.40 -13.44
C LYS A 338 -28.78 -4.61 -11.94
N LEU A 339 -27.73 -4.97 -11.19
CA LEU A 339 -27.83 -5.22 -9.75
C LEU A 339 -28.10 -3.91 -9.00
N VAL A 340 -27.40 -2.83 -9.36
CA VAL A 340 -27.66 -1.49 -8.79
C VAL A 340 -29.09 -1.05 -9.10
N ARG A 341 -29.57 -1.22 -10.34
CA ARG A 341 -30.97 -0.89 -10.68
C ARG A 341 -32.00 -1.74 -9.95
N GLU A 342 -31.75 -3.03 -9.77
CA GLU A 342 -32.66 -3.95 -9.06
C GLU A 342 -32.76 -3.58 -7.58
N TRP A 343 -31.63 -3.47 -6.88
CA TRP A 343 -31.63 -3.17 -5.45
C TRP A 343 -32.08 -1.74 -5.16
N SER A 344 -31.63 -0.77 -5.95
CA SER A 344 -32.08 0.63 -5.81
C SER A 344 -33.57 0.81 -6.14
N GLY A 345 -34.09 0.08 -7.15
CA GLY A 345 -35.51 0.08 -7.49
C GLY A 345 -36.40 -0.56 -6.41
N ASN A 346 -35.89 -1.58 -5.71
CA ASN A 346 -36.58 -2.24 -4.60
C ASN A 346 -36.52 -1.42 -3.29
N ASN A 347 -35.65 -0.41 -3.20
CA ASN A 347 -35.40 0.41 -2.01
C ASN A 347 -36.44 1.50 -1.74
N ALA A 348 -37.61 1.48 -2.40
CA ALA A 348 -38.74 2.35 -2.07
C ALA A 348 -39.15 2.27 -0.56
N ARG A 349 -38.80 1.15 0.11
CA ARG A 349 -39.09 0.86 1.53
C ARG A 349 -37.90 1.07 2.48
N LEU A 350 -36.75 1.56 2.01
CA LEU A 350 -35.56 1.74 2.85
C LEU A 350 -35.85 2.74 3.97
N THR A 351 -35.96 2.22 5.20
CA THR A 351 -36.36 2.94 6.41
C THR A 351 -35.50 2.61 7.61
N THR A 352 -34.77 1.48 7.57
CA THR A 352 -33.88 1.06 8.66
C THR A 352 -32.43 0.94 8.18
N PRO A 353 -31.44 1.04 9.08
CA PRO A 353 -30.03 0.78 8.76
C PRO A 353 -29.80 -0.62 8.17
N GLU A 354 -30.49 -1.65 8.64
CA GLU A 354 -30.32 -3.04 8.20
C GLU A 354 -30.67 -3.17 6.71
N GLN A 355 -31.73 -2.52 6.24
CA GLN A 355 -32.12 -2.53 4.83
C GLN A 355 -31.08 -1.85 3.92
N LEU A 356 -30.43 -0.80 4.43
CA LEU A 356 -29.31 -0.18 3.72
C LEU A 356 -28.11 -1.13 3.66
N LEU A 357 -27.76 -1.76 4.79
CA LEU A 357 -26.66 -2.73 4.85
C LEU A 357 -26.92 -3.93 3.94
N GLU A 358 -28.14 -4.45 3.85
CA GLU A 358 -28.50 -5.47 2.86
C GLU A 358 -28.14 -5.04 1.43
N SER A 359 -28.46 -3.79 1.06
CA SER A 359 -28.06 -3.25 -0.25
C SER A 359 -26.54 -3.19 -0.40
N MET A 360 -25.81 -2.76 0.64
CA MET A 360 -24.35 -2.69 0.61
C MET A 360 -23.69 -4.08 0.50
N PHE A 361 -24.22 -5.10 1.19
CA PHE A 361 -23.76 -6.49 1.03
C PHE A 361 -24.07 -7.02 -0.38
N ALA A 362 -25.19 -6.63 -0.99
CA ALA A 362 -25.46 -6.99 -2.38
C ALA A 362 -24.48 -6.32 -3.35
N PHE A 363 -24.13 -5.04 -3.09
CA PHE A 363 -23.16 -4.29 -3.90
C PHE A 363 -21.71 -4.74 -3.66
N SER A 364 -21.38 -5.32 -2.51
CA SER A 364 -20.01 -5.78 -2.21
C SER A 364 -19.52 -6.92 -3.08
N ARG A 365 -20.43 -7.52 -3.86
CA ARG A 365 -20.10 -8.52 -4.87
C ARG A 365 -19.69 -7.89 -6.21
N LEU A 366 -20.03 -6.62 -6.43
CA LEU A 366 -19.60 -5.86 -7.59
C LEU A 366 -18.20 -5.33 -7.30
N ASN A 367 -17.18 -5.89 -7.94
CA ASN A 367 -15.81 -5.37 -7.87
C ASN A 367 -15.71 -4.09 -8.72
N MET A 368 -16.33 -3.00 -8.23
CA MET A 368 -16.37 -1.68 -8.85
C MET A 368 -15.58 -0.71 -7.98
N ASP A 369 -14.83 0.20 -8.59
CA ASP A 369 -14.00 1.17 -7.86
C ASP A 369 -14.77 2.47 -7.52
N ASP A 370 -15.92 2.69 -8.17
CA ASP A 370 -16.69 3.94 -8.12
C ASP A 370 -18.19 3.74 -7.80
N GLY A 371 -18.54 2.56 -7.29
CA GLY A 371 -19.92 2.12 -7.05
C GLY A 371 -20.61 2.69 -5.80
N PRO A 372 -21.90 2.35 -5.59
CA PRO A 372 -22.64 2.78 -4.39
C PRO A 372 -22.03 2.31 -3.06
N LEU A 373 -21.39 1.14 -3.04
CA LEU A 373 -20.67 0.66 -1.86
C LEU A 373 -19.47 1.55 -1.55
N GLN A 374 -18.67 1.90 -2.55
CA GLN A 374 -17.49 2.73 -2.41
C GLN A 374 -17.89 4.13 -1.94
N ALA A 375 -18.97 4.69 -2.50
CA ALA A 375 -19.56 5.93 -2.01
C ALA A 375 -19.96 5.84 -0.52
N TYR A 376 -20.59 4.74 -0.10
CA TYR A 376 -20.94 4.49 1.30
C TYR A 376 -19.71 4.39 2.20
N LEU A 377 -18.69 3.61 1.81
CA LEU A 377 -17.47 3.43 2.57
C LEU A 377 -16.71 4.75 2.73
N SER A 378 -16.58 5.55 1.67
CA SER A 378 -15.90 6.84 1.71
C SER A 378 -16.66 7.86 2.56
N VAL A 379 -17.98 7.99 2.41
CA VAL A 379 -18.78 8.91 3.25
C VAL A 379 -18.77 8.47 4.72
N ASN A 380 -18.78 7.16 4.99
CA ASN A 380 -18.61 6.61 6.33
C ASN A 380 -17.21 6.90 6.89
N GLY A 381 -16.16 6.88 6.06
CA GLY A 381 -14.81 7.33 6.41
C GLY A 381 -14.77 8.82 6.80
N VAL A 382 -15.44 9.68 6.03
CA VAL A 382 -15.56 11.12 6.32
C VAL A 382 -16.27 11.41 7.64
N ASP A 383 -17.30 10.63 7.98
CA ASP A 383 -18.11 10.84 9.20
C ASP A 383 -17.53 10.14 10.45
N ARG A 384 -16.59 9.19 10.29
CA ARG A 384 -16.11 8.27 11.34
C ARG A 384 -15.62 8.96 12.60
N THR A 385 -14.75 9.94 12.45
CA THR A 385 -14.08 10.61 13.58
C THR A 385 -14.83 11.86 14.05
N ARG A 386 -15.98 12.16 13.44
CA ARG A 386 -16.74 13.37 13.73
C ARG A 386 -17.57 13.21 15.01
N PRO A 387 -17.46 14.15 15.96
CA PRO A 387 -18.34 14.16 17.13
C PRO A 387 -19.79 14.36 16.70
N SER A 388 -20.75 13.88 17.50
CA SER A 388 -22.18 13.84 17.16
C SER A 388 -22.76 15.17 16.65
N GLY A 389 -22.32 16.31 17.20
CA GLY A 389 -22.76 17.65 16.77
C GLY A 389 -22.09 18.19 15.50
N LYS A 390 -21.06 17.53 14.95
CA LYS A 390 -20.33 17.94 13.73
C LYS A 390 -20.45 16.93 12.58
N ARG A 391 -21.32 15.92 12.72
CA ARG A 391 -21.56 14.91 11.68
C ARG A 391 -22.15 15.52 10.40
N LEU A 392 -22.01 14.79 9.31
CA LEU A 392 -22.54 15.17 8.02
C LEU A 392 -24.07 15.26 8.06
N THR A 393 -24.61 16.33 7.49
CA THR A 393 -26.07 16.47 7.31
C THR A 393 -26.58 15.52 6.23
N PRO A 394 -27.87 15.13 6.24
CA PRO A 394 -28.47 14.32 5.18
C PRO A 394 -28.22 14.87 3.76
N ASP A 395 -28.29 16.19 3.58
CA ASP A 395 -28.06 16.85 2.29
C ASP A 395 -26.61 16.74 1.84
N THR A 396 -25.64 16.93 2.75
CA THR A 396 -24.22 16.76 2.45
C THR A 396 -23.88 15.30 2.15
N VAL A 397 -24.48 14.33 2.85
CA VAL A 397 -24.32 12.90 2.55
C VAL A 397 -24.83 12.59 1.15
N ARG A 398 -26.02 13.07 0.77
CA ARG A 398 -26.55 12.88 -0.59
C ARG A 398 -25.63 13.54 -1.62
N LEU A 399 -25.18 14.78 -1.38
CA LEU A 399 -24.28 15.52 -2.27
C LEU A 399 -22.98 14.74 -2.55
N LEU A 400 -22.36 14.18 -1.51
CA LEU A 400 -21.15 13.38 -1.63
C LEU A 400 -21.43 12.06 -2.35
N ALA A 401 -22.51 11.36 -1.99
CA ALA A 401 -22.84 10.06 -2.58
C ALA A 401 -23.09 10.16 -4.10
N ILE A 402 -23.85 11.16 -4.58
CA ILE A 402 -24.18 11.30 -6.00
C ILE A 402 -23.01 11.81 -6.86
N ASN A 403 -22.01 12.44 -6.24
CA ASN A 403 -20.83 12.96 -6.91
C ASN A 403 -19.59 12.06 -6.70
N PHE A 404 -19.72 10.96 -5.98
CA PHE A 404 -18.61 10.08 -5.62
C PHE A 404 -17.87 9.54 -6.84
N LYS A 405 -18.60 9.11 -7.87
CA LYS A 405 -18.00 8.57 -9.09
C LYS A 405 -16.98 9.53 -9.71
N LYS A 406 -17.19 10.85 -9.58
CA LYS A 406 -16.28 11.87 -10.11
C LYS A 406 -15.24 12.35 -9.10
N PHE A 407 -15.69 12.71 -7.89
CA PHE A 407 -14.85 13.40 -6.89
C PHE A 407 -14.41 12.52 -5.71
N GLY A 408 -14.73 11.23 -5.71
CA GLY A 408 -14.55 10.33 -4.56
C GLY A 408 -13.15 10.32 -3.96
N ASP A 409 -12.11 10.31 -4.82
CA ASP A 409 -10.70 10.34 -4.40
C ASP A 409 -10.33 11.63 -3.64
N GLN A 410 -11.05 12.72 -3.88
CA GLN A 410 -10.86 13.98 -3.16
C GLN A 410 -11.40 13.92 -1.72
N TYR A 411 -12.30 12.97 -1.41
CA TYR A 411 -12.99 12.90 -0.11
C TYR A 411 -12.06 12.50 1.03
N LEU A 412 -10.87 11.94 0.73
CA LEU A 412 -9.79 11.72 1.70
C LEU A 412 -9.41 13.01 2.44
N THR A 413 -9.58 14.16 1.80
CA THR A 413 -9.39 15.46 2.45
C THR A 413 -10.39 15.71 3.58
N PHE A 414 -11.65 15.27 3.41
CA PHE A 414 -12.72 15.51 4.39
C PHE A 414 -12.75 14.49 5.54
N SER A 415 -12.13 13.33 5.32
CA SER A 415 -11.92 12.31 6.35
C SER A 415 -10.68 12.61 7.20
N GLU A 416 -9.68 13.26 6.63
CA GLU A 416 -8.52 13.75 7.37
C GLU A 416 -8.86 15.04 8.13
N PHE A 417 -9.42 16.03 7.44
CA PHE A 417 -9.80 17.31 8.02
C PHE A 417 -11.32 17.36 8.20
N PRO A 418 -11.85 17.39 9.45
CA PRO A 418 -13.28 17.42 9.76
C PRO A 418 -13.94 18.78 9.43
N LEU A 419 -13.80 19.23 8.18
CA LEU A 419 -14.42 20.43 7.62
C LEU A 419 -15.94 20.35 7.69
N ASN A 420 -16.59 21.48 7.96
CA ASN A 420 -18.03 21.51 8.12
C ASN A 420 -18.79 21.30 6.79
N ASN A 421 -20.10 21.08 6.90
CA ASN A 421 -20.98 20.83 5.74
C ASN A 421 -20.94 21.93 4.67
N VAL A 422 -20.73 23.20 5.06
CA VAL A 422 -20.64 24.34 4.13
C VAL A 422 -19.32 24.30 3.35
N SER A 423 -18.20 24.06 4.04
CA SER A 423 -16.87 23.92 3.44
C SER A 423 -16.82 22.78 2.41
N ILE A 424 -17.45 21.64 2.73
CA ILE A 424 -17.56 20.49 1.82
C ILE A 424 -18.39 20.87 0.58
N ALA A 425 -19.59 21.44 0.76
CA ALA A 425 -20.46 21.81 -0.36
C ALA A 425 -19.80 22.85 -1.28
N GLN A 426 -19.09 23.83 -0.72
CA GLN A 426 -18.36 24.82 -1.52
C GLN A 426 -17.24 24.20 -2.36
N PHE A 427 -16.54 23.20 -1.86
CA PHE A 427 -15.55 22.47 -2.65
C PHE A 427 -16.20 21.77 -3.83
N ILE A 428 -17.28 21.02 -3.61
CA ILE A 428 -17.99 20.31 -4.68
C ILE A 428 -18.48 21.28 -5.76
N HIS A 429 -19.07 22.41 -5.37
CA HIS A 429 -19.53 23.42 -6.33
C HIS A 429 -18.39 24.10 -7.10
N ALA A 430 -17.25 24.35 -6.44
CA ALA A 430 -16.08 24.89 -7.12
C ALA A 430 -15.51 23.87 -8.12
N ALA A 431 -15.44 22.59 -7.74
CA ALA A 431 -15.00 21.51 -8.61
C ALA A 431 -15.92 21.34 -9.83
N GLU A 432 -17.25 21.36 -9.63
CA GLU A 432 -18.25 21.37 -10.72
C GLU A 432 -18.05 22.56 -11.66
N ALA A 433 -17.90 23.78 -11.13
CA ALA A 433 -17.73 24.98 -11.93
C ALA A 433 -16.44 24.99 -12.76
N LEU A 434 -15.34 24.44 -12.22
CA LEU A 434 -14.08 24.26 -12.96
C LEU A 434 -14.22 23.23 -14.07
N ASP A 435 -15.04 22.21 -13.84
CA ASP A 435 -15.27 21.15 -14.81
C ASP A 435 -16.06 21.63 -16.04
N GLU A 436 -16.95 22.62 -15.86
CA GLU A 436 -17.73 23.25 -16.93
C GLU A 436 -16.91 24.18 -17.85
N ILE A 437 -15.61 24.38 -17.59
CA ILE A 437 -14.73 25.17 -18.45
C ILE A 437 -14.51 24.44 -19.77
N HIS A 438 -14.97 25.03 -20.88
CA HIS A 438 -14.93 24.41 -22.21
C HIS A 438 -13.55 24.48 -22.88
N ASP A 439 -12.76 25.52 -22.57
CA ASP A 439 -11.39 25.62 -23.04
C ASP A 439 -10.53 24.63 -22.27
N ARG A 440 -10.02 23.62 -22.97
CA ARG A 440 -9.27 22.50 -22.35
C ARG A 440 -7.99 22.93 -21.67
N ASN A 441 -7.27 23.90 -22.23
CA ASN A 441 -6.02 24.39 -21.65
C ASN A 441 -6.32 25.21 -20.39
N LEU A 442 -7.30 26.12 -20.48
CA LEU A 442 -7.75 26.87 -19.31
C LEU A 442 -8.29 25.95 -18.21
N ARG A 443 -9.05 24.90 -18.56
CA ARG A 443 -9.55 23.90 -17.60
C ARG A 443 -8.40 23.18 -16.92
N SER A 444 -7.46 22.62 -17.69
CA SER A 444 -6.29 21.92 -17.16
C SER A 444 -5.46 22.80 -16.22
N ASP A 445 -5.18 24.05 -16.63
CA ASP A 445 -4.47 25.01 -15.79
C ASP A 445 -5.25 25.37 -14.52
N SER A 446 -6.57 25.57 -14.64
CA SER A 446 -7.43 25.88 -13.49
C SER A 446 -7.42 24.74 -12.48
N LEU A 447 -7.54 23.49 -12.94
CA LEU A 447 -7.49 22.30 -12.11
C LEU A 447 -6.14 22.16 -11.41
N GLY A 448 -5.04 22.30 -12.17
CA GLY A 448 -3.68 22.19 -11.61
C GLY A 448 -3.40 23.23 -10.52
N VAL A 449 -3.74 24.50 -10.76
CA VAL A 449 -3.56 25.56 -9.76
C VAL A 449 -4.48 25.36 -8.56
N PHE A 450 -5.75 25.03 -8.79
CA PHE A 450 -6.73 24.80 -7.72
C PHE A 450 -6.27 23.68 -6.80
N GLN A 451 -5.96 22.51 -7.36
CA GLN A 451 -5.53 21.35 -6.61
C GLN A 451 -4.16 21.56 -5.94
N ALA A 452 -3.23 22.29 -6.57
CA ALA A 452 -1.94 22.60 -5.95
C ALA A 452 -2.11 23.47 -4.69
N ASN A 453 -2.97 24.49 -4.71
CA ASN A 453 -3.26 25.29 -3.53
C ASN A 453 -3.98 24.48 -2.43
N ILE A 454 -4.89 23.57 -2.80
CA ILE A 454 -5.52 22.64 -1.85
C ILE A 454 -4.48 21.70 -1.22
N GLY A 455 -3.57 21.15 -2.02
CA GLY A 455 -2.47 20.31 -1.53
C GLY A 455 -1.55 21.04 -0.56
N LEU A 456 -1.17 22.29 -0.87
CA LEU A 456 -0.39 23.14 0.04
C LEU A 456 -1.17 23.47 1.33
N TRP A 457 -2.48 23.71 1.22
CA TRP A 457 -3.35 23.87 2.40
C TRP A 457 -3.34 22.63 3.28
N LYS A 458 -3.49 21.42 2.70
CA LYS A 458 -3.42 20.15 3.44
C LYS A 458 -2.07 20.01 4.16
N ILE A 459 -0.96 20.31 3.48
CA ILE A 459 0.38 20.23 4.06
C ILE A 459 0.51 21.15 5.28
N LEU A 460 0.15 22.43 5.13
CA LEU A 460 0.28 23.43 6.20
C LEU A 460 -0.71 23.18 7.36
N ALA A 461 -1.92 22.70 7.07
CA ALA A 461 -2.88 22.29 8.10
C ALA A 461 -2.39 21.09 8.92
N ARG A 462 -1.87 20.05 8.25
CA ARG A 462 -1.32 18.85 8.92
C ARG A 462 -0.12 19.18 9.81
N GLN A 463 0.70 20.15 9.43
CA GLN A 463 1.85 20.60 10.22
C GLN A 463 1.47 21.52 11.40
N GLY A 464 0.21 21.95 11.48
CA GLY A 464 -0.26 22.90 12.50
C GLY A 464 0.05 24.37 12.20
N GLU A 465 0.63 24.67 11.03
CA GLU A 465 0.86 26.04 10.56
C GLU A 465 -0.47 26.76 10.28
N ILE A 466 -1.50 26.02 9.84
CA ILE A 466 -2.89 26.50 9.85
C ILE A 466 -3.60 25.91 11.08
N PRO A 467 -3.96 26.72 12.09
CA PRO A 467 -4.62 26.23 13.29
C PRO A 467 -5.97 25.57 12.97
N GLU A 468 -6.32 24.49 13.70
CA GLU A 468 -7.59 23.76 13.53
C GLU A 468 -8.81 24.69 13.55
N SER A 469 -8.83 25.66 14.48
CA SER A 469 -9.92 26.64 14.59
C SER A 469 -10.13 27.50 13.34
N SER A 470 -9.14 27.57 12.45
CA SER A 470 -9.17 28.35 11.20
C SER A 470 -9.46 27.49 9.98
N TRP A 471 -9.52 26.15 10.09
CA TRP A 471 -9.60 25.26 8.92
C TRP A 471 -10.78 25.59 8.00
N ASP A 472 -12.00 25.69 8.52
CA ASP A 472 -13.16 26.04 7.69
C ASP A 472 -13.01 27.41 7.03
N LYS A 473 -12.57 28.42 7.78
CA LYS A 473 -12.42 29.79 7.26
C LYS A 473 -11.38 29.85 6.14
N SER A 474 -10.20 29.27 6.37
CA SER A 474 -9.09 29.30 5.41
C SER A 474 -9.38 28.43 4.19
N TRP A 475 -9.99 27.25 4.37
CA TRP A 475 -10.43 26.38 3.28
C TRP A 475 -11.37 27.12 2.31
N GLN A 476 -12.41 27.76 2.85
CA GLN A 476 -13.37 28.52 2.06
C GLN A 476 -12.70 29.71 1.35
N ALA A 477 -11.77 30.39 2.01
CA ALA A 477 -11.03 31.52 1.43
C ALA A 477 -10.10 31.12 0.28
N VAL A 478 -9.45 29.97 0.38
CA VAL A 478 -8.56 29.41 -0.67
C VAL A 478 -9.36 28.96 -1.90
N ILE A 479 -10.56 28.42 -1.72
CA ILE A 479 -11.39 27.91 -2.83
C ILE A 479 -12.15 29.00 -3.57
N LYS A 480 -12.68 29.97 -2.84
CA LYS A 480 -13.57 31.01 -3.37
C LYS A 480 -13.07 31.73 -4.64
N PRO A 481 -11.77 32.05 -4.82
CA PRO A 481 -11.27 32.74 -6.00
C PRO A 481 -11.53 32.02 -7.33
N PHE A 482 -11.74 30.71 -7.31
CA PHE A 482 -11.93 29.89 -8.52
C PHE A 482 -13.38 29.88 -9.02
N SER A 483 -14.29 30.64 -8.40
CA SER A 483 -15.65 30.78 -8.91
C SER A 483 -15.68 31.64 -10.18
N GLY A 484 -16.14 31.05 -11.30
CA GLY A 484 -16.44 31.80 -12.52
C GLY A 484 -15.25 32.19 -13.40
N ILE A 485 -14.19 31.37 -13.42
CA ILE A 485 -13.04 31.53 -14.31
C ILE A 485 -13.46 31.38 -15.78
N ARG A 486 -13.15 32.37 -16.62
CA ARG A 486 -13.46 32.36 -18.07
C ARG A 486 -12.27 32.69 -18.97
N SER A 487 -11.14 33.12 -18.40
CA SER A 487 -9.93 33.48 -19.13
C SER A 487 -8.68 33.33 -18.26
N SER A 488 -7.51 33.21 -18.90
CA SER A 488 -6.23 33.00 -18.20
C SER A 488 -5.81 34.20 -17.33
N ASP A 489 -6.18 35.43 -17.69
CA ASP A 489 -5.92 36.61 -16.83
C ASP A 489 -6.72 36.53 -15.51
N GLN A 490 -7.98 36.09 -15.57
CA GLN A 490 -8.80 35.85 -14.38
C GLN A 490 -8.23 34.70 -13.54
N LEU A 491 -7.76 33.63 -14.19
CA LEU A 491 -7.13 32.52 -13.49
C LEU A 491 -5.84 32.95 -12.79
N TYR A 492 -5.01 33.79 -13.40
CA TYR A 492 -3.82 34.34 -12.74
C TYR A 492 -4.19 35.10 -11.45
N ASP A 493 -5.19 35.97 -11.52
CA ASP A 493 -5.64 36.74 -10.35
C ASP A 493 -6.26 35.84 -9.27
N ALA A 494 -7.02 34.81 -9.67
CA ALA A 494 -7.58 33.82 -8.77
C ALA A 494 -6.51 32.99 -8.07
N ALA A 495 -5.53 32.48 -8.84
CA ALA A 495 -4.37 31.74 -8.35
C ALA A 495 -3.62 32.55 -7.29
N ARG A 496 -3.29 33.79 -7.64
CA ARG A 496 -2.59 34.70 -6.75
C ARG A 496 -3.39 35.00 -5.49
N THR A 497 -4.68 35.26 -5.61
CA THR A 497 -5.55 35.51 -4.45
C THR A 497 -5.62 34.30 -3.53
N SER A 498 -5.83 33.11 -4.10
CA SER A 498 -5.84 31.85 -3.35
C SER A 498 -4.54 31.61 -2.59
N THR A 499 -3.38 31.81 -3.22
CA THR A 499 -2.07 31.69 -2.56
C THR A 499 -1.89 32.74 -1.45
N ARG A 500 -2.41 33.96 -1.61
CA ARG A 500 -2.37 34.98 -0.55
C ARG A 500 -3.23 34.59 0.65
N GLU A 501 -4.43 34.07 0.43
CA GLU A 501 -5.31 33.57 1.51
C GLU A 501 -4.68 32.38 2.26
N LEU A 502 -4.02 31.47 1.52
CA LEU A 502 -3.24 30.37 2.09
C LEU A 502 -2.10 30.88 3.00
N LEU A 503 -1.37 31.90 2.56
CA LEU A 503 -0.27 32.49 3.30
C LEU A 503 -0.74 33.32 4.50
N ASP A 504 -1.87 34.02 4.39
CA ASP A 504 -2.46 34.73 5.51
C ASP A 504 -2.90 33.76 6.62
N ALA A 505 -3.50 32.63 6.22
CA ALA A 505 -3.94 31.60 7.15
C ALA A 505 -2.79 30.85 7.87
N SER A 506 -1.64 30.71 7.21
CA SER A 506 -0.48 29.98 7.76
C SER A 506 0.56 30.90 8.42
N ALA A 507 0.99 31.95 7.72
CA ALA A 507 2.05 32.85 8.17
C ALA A 507 1.54 34.15 8.82
N GLY A 508 0.22 34.37 8.88
CA GLY A 508 -0.38 35.60 9.39
C GLY A 508 -0.12 36.83 8.51
N ARG A 509 0.36 36.64 7.27
CA ARG A 509 0.61 37.71 6.30
C ARG A 509 0.33 37.24 4.87
N PRO A 510 -0.28 38.08 4.03
CA PRO A 510 -0.71 37.70 2.69
C PRO A 510 0.42 37.70 1.65
N ALA A 511 1.67 37.93 2.04
CA ALA A 511 2.82 37.94 1.14
C ALA A 511 4.08 37.48 1.86
N VAL A 512 4.71 36.44 1.30
CA VAL A 512 6.01 35.91 1.70
C VAL A 512 6.80 35.56 0.44
N SER A 513 8.12 35.50 0.55
CA SER A 513 9.00 35.04 -0.53
C SER A 513 8.88 33.52 -0.76
N GLN A 514 9.30 33.03 -1.92
CA GLN A 514 9.38 31.59 -2.16
C GLN A 514 10.24 30.87 -1.11
N SER A 515 11.35 31.49 -0.68
CA SER A 515 12.19 30.88 0.36
C SER A 515 11.45 30.75 1.69
N GLU A 516 10.69 31.77 2.09
CA GLU A 516 9.88 31.71 3.31
C GLU A 516 8.77 30.67 3.20
N LEU A 517 8.14 30.51 2.02
CA LEU A 517 7.17 29.44 1.77
C LEU A 517 7.83 28.05 1.86
N ILE A 518 9.01 27.88 1.29
CA ILE A 518 9.77 26.61 1.42
C ILE A 518 10.10 26.32 2.89
N ASP A 519 10.48 27.35 3.66
CA ASP A 519 10.76 27.19 5.09
C ASP A 519 9.49 26.82 5.88
N LEU A 520 8.31 27.29 5.48
CA LEU A 520 7.02 26.84 6.05
C LEU A 520 6.75 25.38 5.69
N LEU A 521 6.91 24.98 4.43
CA LEU A 521 6.68 23.60 3.98
C LEU A 521 7.63 22.58 4.62
N ALA A 522 8.86 23.01 4.92
CA ALA A 522 9.86 22.18 5.58
C ALA A 522 9.47 21.80 7.02
N GLY A 523 8.58 22.56 7.67
CA GLY A 523 8.11 22.29 9.03
C GLY A 523 8.05 23.54 9.91
N PRO A 524 7.42 23.43 11.09
CA PRO A 524 7.30 24.50 12.06
C PRO A 524 8.64 24.95 12.63
N VAL A 525 8.68 26.20 13.09
CA VAL A 525 9.89 26.82 13.66
C VAL A 525 10.43 26.01 14.84
N GLN A 526 11.71 25.61 14.75
CA GLN A 526 12.38 24.80 15.75
C GLN A 526 13.27 25.67 16.66
N THR A 527 13.30 25.35 17.96
CA THR A 527 14.10 26.07 18.96
C THR A 527 15.48 25.42 19.20
N THR A 528 15.57 24.10 19.08
CA THR A 528 16.80 23.32 19.28
C THR A 528 17.75 23.41 18.08
N PRO A 529 19.08 23.30 18.29
CA PRO A 529 20.05 23.24 17.19
C PRO A 529 19.76 22.10 16.20
N GLU A 530 19.46 20.91 16.71
CA GLU A 530 19.18 19.72 15.90
C GLU A 530 17.89 19.92 15.10
N GLY A 531 16.83 20.45 15.71
CA GLY A 531 15.58 20.74 15.01
C GLY A 531 15.76 21.77 13.90
N LYS A 532 16.56 22.82 14.13
CA LYS A 532 16.89 23.82 13.09
C LYS A 532 17.67 23.19 11.93
N GLN A 533 18.61 22.29 12.22
CA GLN A 533 19.37 21.58 11.21
C GLN A 533 18.47 20.69 10.34
N ILE A 534 17.59 19.88 10.95
CA ILE A 534 16.69 19.00 10.20
C ILE A 534 15.68 19.80 9.37
N ARG A 535 15.14 20.89 9.92
CA ARG A 535 14.26 21.78 9.15
C ARG A 535 15.00 22.40 7.96
N MET A 536 16.25 22.80 8.13
CA MET A 536 17.08 23.33 7.05
C MET A 536 17.40 22.26 5.99
N GLU A 537 17.66 21.02 6.40
CA GLU A 537 17.89 19.89 5.50
C GLU A 537 16.66 19.62 4.62
N LEU A 538 15.46 19.57 5.21
CA LEU A 538 14.21 19.39 4.49
C LEU A 538 13.89 20.56 3.56
N ALA A 539 14.13 21.80 4.01
CA ALA A 539 13.99 22.99 3.17
C ALA A 539 14.97 22.95 1.97
N ASN A 540 16.20 22.48 2.18
CA ASN A 540 17.18 22.32 1.11
C ASN A 540 16.79 21.21 0.14
N LYS A 541 16.18 20.11 0.62
CA LYS A 541 15.61 19.05 -0.22
C LYS A 541 14.58 19.64 -1.21
N ILE A 542 13.64 20.42 -0.70
CA ILE A 542 12.64 21.13 -1.52
C ILE A 542 13.32 22.07 -2.53
N ARG A 543 14.31 22.87 -2.11
CA ARG A 543 15.07 23.75 -3.02
C ARG A 543 15.77 22.98 -4.14
N MET A 544 16.41 21.85 -3.80
CA MET A 544 17.12 21.01 -4.75
C MET A 544 16.18 20.43 -5.80
N MET A 545 15.02 19.91 -5.38
CA MET A 545 14.01 19.39 -6.30
C MET A 545 13.50 20.48 -7.25
N MET A 546 13.10 21.64 -6.72
CA MET A 546 12.60 22.77 -7.53
C MET A 546 13.65 23.22 -8.57
N ALA A 547 14.93 23.21 -8.18
CA ALA A 547 16.04 23.53 -9.07
C ALA A 547 16.29 22.44 -10.12
N ALA A 548 16.21 21.15 -9.76
CA ALA A 548 16.36 20.03 -10.68
C ALA A 548 15.27 20.05 -11.78
N GLN A 549 14.04 20.39 -11.40
CA GLN A 549 12.94 20.62 -12.32
C GLN A 549 13.06 21.94 -13.11
N ARG A 550 13.95 22.87 -12.72
CA ARG A 550 14.14 24.21 -13.31
C ARG A 550 12.87 25.09 -13.27
N LEU A 551 12.07 24.97 -12.22
CA LEU A 551 10.80 25.70 -12.09
C LEU A 551 11.05 27.19 -11.88
N VAL A 552 10.18 28.04 -12.44
CA VAL A 552 10.32 29.50 -12.32
C VAL A 552 9.99 29.93 -10.89
N PRO A 553 10.82 30.73 -10.21
CA PRO A 553 10.52 31.15 -8.85
C PRO A 553 9.18 31.89 -8.73
N LEU A 554 8.42 31.59 -7.67
CA LEU A 554 7.14 32.24 -7.36
C LEU A 554 7.30 33.77 -7.23
N ASP A 555 8.42 34.20 -6.64
CA ASP A 555 8.79 35.62 -6.52
C ASP A 555 8.86 36.29 -7.90
N THR A 556 9.55 35.66 -8.85
CA THR A 556 9.65 36.13 -10.25
C THR A 556 8.27 36.22 -10.90
N LEU A 557 7.41 35.22 -10.72
CA LEU A 557 6.08 35.18 -11.33
C LEU A 557 5.15 36.26 -10.78
N PHE A 558 5.18 36.52 -9.47
CA PHE A 558 4.38 37.56 -8.84
C PHE A 558 4.92 38.97 -9.11
N GLU A 559 6.25 39.15 -9.15
CA GLU A 559 6.87 40.41 -9.55
C GLU A 559 6.55 40.76 -11.01
N LEU A 560 6.61 39.79 -11.92
CA LEU A 560 6.21 39.97 -13.32
C LEU A 560 4.75 40.37 -13.45
N GLY A 561 3.83 39.67 -12.77
CA GLY A 561 2.41 40.00 -12.83
C GLY A 561 2.06 41.38 -12.26
N ASN A 562 2.70 41.76 -11.14
CA ASN A 562 2.62 43.11 -10.58
C ASN A 562 3.14 44.17 -11.57
N GLY A 563 4.29 43.90 -12.17
CA GLY A 563 4.93 44.80 -13.11
C GLY A 563 4.08 45.02 -14.36
N LEU A 564 3.49 43.96 -14.92
CA LEU A 564 2.59 44.04 -16.06
C LEU A 564 1.32 44.84 -15.75
N GLU A 565 0.76 44.66 -14.54
CA GLU A 565 -0.41 45.43 -14.07
C GLU A 565 -0.07 46.91 -13.87
N GLN A 566 1.05 47.21 -13.22
CA GLN A 566 1.51 48.59 -13.06
C GLN A 566 1.84 49.24 -14.41
N LEU A 567 2.41 48.49 -15.36
CA LEU A 567 2.68 48.98 -16.71
C LEU A 567 1.37 49.28 -17.47
N ALA A 568 0.34 48.44 -17.30
CA ALA A 568 -0.99 48.68 -17.85
C ALA A 568 -1.64 49.95 -17.27
N ASN A 569 -1.37 50.24 -16.00
CA ASN A 569 -1.80 51.44 -15.30
C ASN A 569 -0.89 52.67 -15.51
N GLY A 570 0.17 52.56 -16.31
CA GLY A 570 1.11 53.65 -16.60
C GLY A 570 2.12 53.98 -15.50
N ASN A 571 2.26 53.10 -14.50
CA ASN A 571 3.00 53.36 -13.25
C ASN A 571 4.38 52.66 -13.16
N ALA A 572 4.76 51.82 -14.13
CA ALA A 572 6.03 51.06 -14.10
C ALA A 572 6.89 51.23 -15.37
N SER A 573 8.20 51.01 -15.20
CA SER A 573 9.18 51.01 -16.30
C SER A 573 9.32 49.63 -16.94
N SER A 574 9.20 49.56 -18.26
CA SER A 574 9.39 48.33 -19.04
C SER A 574 10.81 47.73 -18.92
N ALA A 575 11.81 48.52 -18.52
CA ALA A 575 13.20 48.08 -18.45
C ALA A 575 13.45 47.05 -17.32
N ALA A 576 12.74 47.16 -16.20
CA ALA A 576 12.88 46.27 -15.05
C ALA A 576 12.25 44.88 -15.28
N LEU A 577 11.28 44.77 -16.19
CA LEU A 577 10.54 43.53 -16.45
C LEU A 577 11.22 42.61 -17.48
N ILE A 578 12.07 43.17 -18.34
CA ILE A 578 12.77 42.39 -19.39
C ILE A 578 13.67 41.30 -18.78
N PRO A 579 14.54 41.56 -17.78
CA PRO A 579 15.37 40.53 -17.16
C PRO A 579 14.54 39.44 -16.47
N LEU A 580 13.46 39.80 -15.79
CA LEU A 580 12.56 38.83 -15.15
C LEU A 580 11.88 37.94 -16.19
N SER A 581 11.40 38.50 -17.31
CA SER A 581 10.77 37.72 -18.38
C SER A 581 11.71 36.72 -19.06
N ALA A 582 13.02 36.98 -19.04
CA ALA A 582 14.01 36.04 -19.58
C ALA A 582 14.14 34.78 -18.71
N GLN A 583 13.75 34.82 -17.44
CA GLN A 583 13.79 33.65 -16.55
C GLN A 583 12.75 32.59 -16.91
N LEU A 584 11.70 32.94 -17.67
CA LEU A 584 10.71 31.97 -18.16
C LEU A 584 11.31 30.94 -19.14
N HIS A 585 12.50 31.21 -19.70
CA HIS A 585 13.17 30.37 -20.69
C HIS A 585 14.36 29.57 -20.13
N GLN A 586 14.40 29.27 -18.83
CA GLN A 586 15.52 28.58 -18.19
C GLN A 586 15.59 27.06 -18.45
N PHE A 587 14.59 26.47 -19.12
CA PHE A 587 14.56 25.05 -19.51
C PHE A 587 14.71 24.85 -21.02
N GLN A 588 15.11 23.65 -21.43
CA GLN A 588 15.23 23.25 -22.83
C GLN A 588 14.52 21.91 -23.03
N LEU A 589 13.76 21.77 -24.12
CA LEU A 589 13.21 20.47 -24.47
C LEU A 589 14.32 19.50 -24.93
N PRO A 590 14.20 18.20 -24.62
CA PRO A 590 15.02 17.17 -25.23
C PRO A 590 14.96 17.25 -26.76
N LYS A 591 16.11 17.03 -27.41
CA LYS A 591 16.12 16.94 -28.88
C LYS A 591 15.23 15.76 -29.31
N PRO A 592 14.24 15.97 -30.18
CA PRO A 592 13.38 14.88 -30.61
C PRO A 592 14.19 13.84 -31.37
N LEU A 593 14.17 12.59 -30.89
CA LEU A 593 14.90 11.47 -31.50
C LEU A 593 14.24 10.97 -32.79
N PHE A 594 12.93 11.11 -32.92
CA PHE A 594 12.11 10.61 -34.02
C PHE A 594 11.58 11.75 -34.89
N THR A 595 11.28 11.50 -36.17
CA THR A 595 10.52 12.43 -37.01
C THR A 595 9.07 12.58 -36.52
N ARG A 596 8.31 13.55 -37.05
CA ARG A 596 6.88 13.71 -36.67
C ARG A 596 6.03 12.49 -37.07
N GLY A 597 6.35 11.84 -38.20
CA GLY A 597 5.64 10.64 -38.67
C GLY A 597 5.92 9.42 -37.80
N GLU A 598 7.20 9.12 -37.54
CA GLU A 598 7.61 8.03 -36.64
C GLU A 598 7.07 8.23 -35.22
N ARG A 599 7.04 9.49 -34.74
CA ARG A 599 6.39 9.82 -33.47
C ARG A 599 4.91 9.49 -33.45
N ALA A 600 4.15 9.91 -34.46
CA ALA A 600 2.72 9.64 -34.50
C ALA A 600 2.42 8.13 -34.53
N GLU A 601 3.24 7.36 -35.26
CA GLU A 601 3.15 5.91 -35.35
C GLU A 601 3.53 5.21 -34.04
N TRP A 602 4.63 5.61 -33.40
CA TRP A 602 5.19 4.91 -32.23
C TRP A 602 4.68 5.42 -30.88
N SER A 603 3.99 6.57 -30.86
CA SER A 603 3.30 7.09 -29.67
C SER A 603 1.79 6.81 -29.68
N MET A 604 1.29 6.04 -30.66
CA MET A 604 -0.14 5.78 -30.85
C MET A 604 -0.98 7.08 -30.91
N GLY A 605 -0.43 8.15 -31.49
CA GLY A 605 -1.08 9.46 -31.61
C GLY A 605 -1.08 10.36 -30.35
N LEU A 606 -0.45 9.95 -29.24
CA LEU A 606 -0.55 10.59 -27.92
C LEU A 606 0.59 11.56 -27.61
N TYR A 607 0.95 12.44 -28.55
CA TYR A 607 2.27 13.10 -28.53
C TYR A 607 2.31 14.56 -28.06
N GLU A 608 1.23 15.34 -28.15
CA GLU A 608 1.34 16.79 -27.89
C GLU A 608 0.88 17.18 -26.48
N ASN A 609 1.84 17.32 -25.56
CA ASN A 609 1.61 18.05 -24.32
C ASN A 609 1.43 19.55 -24.64
N GLN A 610 0.17 19.97 -24.76
CA GLN A 610 -0.22 21.34 -25.16
C GLN A 610 0.27 22.39 -24.15
N HIS A 611 0.36 22.01 -22.86
CA HIS A 611 0.90 22.86 -21.80
C HIS A 611 2.36 23.25 -22.06
N LEU A 612 3.22 22.27 -22.33
CA LEU A 612 4.63 22.54 -22.67
C LEU A 612 4.79 23.40 -23.93
N GLN A 613 3.91 23.22 -24.93
CA GLN A 613 3.93 24.07 -26.13
C GLN A 613 3.54 25.52 -25.81
N SER A 614 2.56 25.73 -24.92
CA SER A 614 2.14 27.07 -24.46
C SER A 614 3.30 27.80 -23.78
N GLU A 615 4.01 27.13 -22.87
CA GLU A 615 5.19 27.72 -22.21
C GLU A 615 6.29 28.10 -23.20
N MET A 616 6.59 27.22 -24.17
CA MET A 616 7.62 27.49 -25.17
C MET A 616 7.29 28.68 -26.08
N GLN A 617 6.01 28.92 -26.35
CA GLN A 617 5.56 30.01 -27.22
C GLN A 617 5.47 31.36 -26.49
N THR A 618 5.41 31.34 -25.16
CA THR A 618 5.33 32.55 -24.33
C THR A 618 6.57 33.42 -24.51
N ASN A 619 6.40 34.69 -24.90
CA ASN A 619 7.52 35.63 -25.06
C ASN A 619 7.16 37.02 -24.57
N LEU A 620 7.07 37.15 -23.25
CA LEU A 620 6.72 38.41 -22.59
C LEU A 620 7.73 39.52 -22.86
N ALA A 621 9.01 39.21 -23.03
CA ALA A 621 10.04 40.19 -23.38
C ALA A 621 9.70 40.92 -24.68
N LYS A 622 9.21 40.19 -25.70
CA LYS A 622 8.77 40.76 -26.97
C LYS A 622 7.51 41.61 -26.78
N VAL A 623 6.53 41.11 -26.03
CA VAL A 623 5.27 41.84 -25.75
C VAL A 623 5.57 43.16 -25.05
N ILE A 624 6.37 43.16 -23.99
CA ILE A 624 6.73 44.36 -23.21
C ILE A 624 7.47 45.40 -24.08
N LYS A 625 8.42 44.96 -24.92
CA LYS A 625 9.17 45.86 -25.81
C LYS A 625 8.30 46.58 -26.84
N MET A 626 7.17 45.98 -27.23
CA MET A 626 6.24 46.55 -28.22
C MET A 626 5.33 47.65 -27.65
N ARG A 627 5.43 47.99 -26.36
CA ARG A 627 4.57 48.99 -25.66
C ARG A 627 3.07 48.80 -25.97
N PRO A 628 2.50 47.66 -25.60
CA PRO A 628 1.15 47.28 -26.01
C PRO A 628 0.07 47.99 -25.18
N SER A 629 -1.20 47.91 -25.61
CA SER A 629 -2.33 48.48 -24.88
C SER A 629 -2.55 47.79 -23.52
N ALA A 630 -3.27 48.46 -22.60
CA ALA A 630 -3.60 47.90 -21.29
C ALA A 630 -4.28 46.52 -21.39
N ASP A 631 -5.20 46.32 -22.33
CA ASP A 631 -5.84 45.01 -22.56
C ASP A 631 -4.84 43.92 -22.98
N LYS A 632 -3.85 44.26 -23.83
CA LYS A 632 -2.81 43.31 -24.22
C LYS A 632 -1.86 42.97 -23.07
N LEU A 633 -1.59 43.92 -22.18
CA LEU A 633 -0.81 43.68 -20.96
C LEU A 633 -1.59 42.80 -19.96
N ARG A 634 -2.92 42.98 -19.88
CA ARG A 634 -3.78 42.11 -19.09
C ARG A 634 -3.80 40.68 -19.62
N VAL A 635 -3.93 40.49 -20.93
CA VAL A 635 -3.80 39.15 -21.57
C VAL A 635 -2.41 38.55 -21.33
N ALA A 636 -1.34 39.37 -21.40
CA ALA A 636 0.02 38.92 -21.13
C ALA A 636 0.24 38.44 -19.68
N ARG A 637 -0.53 38.93 -18.70
CA ARG A 637 -0.52 38.36 -17.34
C ARG A 637 -1.05 36.93 -17.33
N GLY A 638 -2.04 36.63 -18.16
CA GLY A 638 -2.57 35.28 -18.35
C GLY A 638 -1.53 34.29 -18.90
N GLU A 639 -0.54 34.75 -19.67
CA GLU A 639 0.56 33.90 -20.15
C GLU A 639 1.51 33.43 -19.02
N LEU A 640 1.40 33.97 -17.81
CA LEU A 640 2.16 33.49 -16.64
C LEU A 640 1.52 32.28 -15.95
N VAL A 641 0.26 31.95 -16.26
CA VAL A 641 -0.50 30.88 -15.59
C VAL A 641 0.19 29.51 -15.70
N PRO A 642 0.64 29.05 -16.87
CA PRO A 642 1.31 27.74 -16.98
C PRO A 642 2.51 27.59 -16.03
N PHE A 643 3.35 28.63 -15.98
CA PHE A 643 4.52 28.64 -15.09
C PHE A 643 4.13 28.70 -13.60
N LEU A 644 3.07 29.45 -13.26
CA LEU A 644 2.56 29.54 -11.89
C LEU A 644 1.97 28.20 -11.43
N ARG A 645 1.22 27.52 -12.31
CA ARG A 645 0.74 26.16 -12.08
C ARG A 645 1.91 25.24 -11.77
N ASP A 646 2.93 25.20 -12.63
CA ASP A 646 4.05 24.27 -12.49
C ASP A 646 4.85 24.49 -11.20
N THR A 647 5.04 25.75 -10.81
CA THR A 647 5.72 26.08 -9.54
C THR A 647 4.89 25.66 -8.33
N LEU A 648 3.57 25.88 -8.33
CA LEU A 648 2.70 25.46 -7.22
C LEU A 648 2.58 23.92 -7.13
N VAL A 649 2.48 23.23 -8.27
CA VAL A 649 2.49 21.76 -8.33
C VAL A 649 3.85 21.22 -7.88
N GLY A 650 4.95 21.84 -8.32
CA GLY A 650 6.31 21.47 -7.94
C GLY A 650 6.54 21.51 -6.43
N LEU A 651 5.97 22.49 -5.73
CA LEU A 651 6.05 22.56 -4.26
C LEU A 651 5.34 21.37 -3.57
N ASN A 652 4.23 20.89 -4.12
CA ASN A 652 3.55 19.69 -3.62
C ASN A 652 4.40 18.43 -3.86
N TYR A 653 4.94 18.28 -5.08
CA TYR A 653 5.84 17.19 -5.43
C TYR A 653 7.08 17.15 -4.54
N ALA A 654 7.72 18.30 -4.34
CA ALA A 654 8.91 18.43 -3.52
C ALA A 654 8.66 18.04 -2.06
N TYR A 655 7.50 18.40 -1.50
CA TYR A 655 7.15 18.04 -0.13
C TYR A 655 6.98 16.51 0.06
N TYR A 656 6.36 15.84 -0.90
CA TYR A 656 6.09 14.40 -0.88
C TYR A 656 7.15 13.56 -1.59
N GLU A 657 8.30 14.14 -1.95
CA GLU A 657 9.31 13.39 -2.70
C GLU A 657 9.82 12.20 -1.86
N PRO A 658 9.78 10.96 -2.39
CA PRO A 658 10.29 9.81 -1.67
C PRO A 658 11.82 9.89 -1.51
N PRO A 659 12.44 9.15 -0.58
CA PRO A 659 13.86 8.85 -0.63
C PRO A 659 14.28 8.36 -2.02
N GLY A 660 15.44 8.81 -2.51
CA GLY A 660 15.89 8.56 -3.89
C GLY A 660 15.29 9.54 -4.90
N ALA A 661 13.98 9.44 -5.15
CA ALA A 661 13.21 10.26 -6.10
C ALA A 661 13.86 10.35 -7.50
N GLN A 662 14.35 9.22 -8.02
CA GLN A 662 15.14 9.14 -9.25
C GLN A 662 14.42 9.74 -10.46
N MET A 663 13.12 9.49 -10.63
CA MET A 663 12.37 10.07 -11.74
C MET A 663 12.36 11.61 -11.68
N ILE A 664 12.18 12.17 -10.49
CA ILE A 664 12.11 13.62 -10.28
C ILE A 664 13.48 14.27 -10.58
N TYR A 665 14.58 13.67 -10.14
CA TYR A 665 15.90 14.28 -10.35
C TYR A 665 16.44 14.07 -11.78
N ASN A 666 16.03 13.01 -12.48
CA ASN A 666 16.53 12.70 -13.82
C ASN A 666 15.62 13.16 -14.97
N ASN A 667 14.33 13.41 -14.72
CA ASN A 667 13.41 13.97 -15.70
C ASN A 667 13.03 15.41 -15.33
N VAL A 668 13.75 16.39 -15.92
CA VAL A 668 13.55 17.84 -15.67
C VAL A 668 12.17 18.37 -16.09
N LEU A 669 11.38 17.58 -16.83
CA LEU A 669 10.04 17.95 -17.30
C LEU A 669 8.93 17.26 -16.52
N PHE A 670 9.24 16.40 -15.54
CA PHE A 670 8.26 15.52 -14.90
C PHE A 670 7.07 16.28 -14.28
N VAL A 671 7.34 17.34 -13.51
CA VAL A 671 6.29 18.19 -12.91
C VAL A 671 5.47 18.91 -13.98
N ARG A 672 6.16 19.55 -14.94
CA ARG A 672 5.51 20.31 -16.02
C ARG A 672 4.66 19.42 -16.93
N SER A 673 5.04 18.15 -17.04
CA SER A 673 4.36 17.18 -17.91
C SER A 673 3.15 16.56 -17.25
N HIS A 674 2.85 16.85 -15.97
CA HIS A 674 1.60 16.43 -15.34
C HIS A 674 0.44 16.89 -16.21
N ASP A 675 -0.51 16.01 -16.51
CA ASP A 675 -1.71 16.35 -17.27
C ASP A 675 -2.96 16.32 -16.37
N PHE A 676 -3.51 17.51 -16.09
CA PHE A 676 -4.76 17.66 -15.33
C PHE A 676 -6.01 17.59 -16.20
N SER A 677 -5.88 17.51 -17.53
CA SER A 677 -7.04 17.41 -18.41
C SER A 677 -7.75 16.07 -18.27
N GLY A 678 -7.02 15.02 -17.88
CA GLY A 678 -7.52 13.66 -17.76
C GLY A 678 -7.85 12.99 -19.10
N GLU A 679 -7.52 13.62 -20.25
CA GLU A 679 -7.90 13.17 -21.60
C GLU A 679 -6.79 12.37 -22.32
N SER A 680 -6.03 11.53 -21.60
CA SER A 680 -5.04 10.64 -22.22
C SER A 680 -5.65 9.26 -22.53
N SER A 681 -6.05 9.06 -23.79
CA SER A 681 -6.66 7.82 -24.37
C SER A 681 -8.17 7.62 -24.10
N MET A 682 -8.77 6.58 -24.71
CA MET A 682 -10.23 6.34 -24.84
C MET A 682 -10.96 6.02 -23.51
N GLU A 683 -10.45 6.46 -22.37
CA GLU A 683 -10.98 6.22 -21.03
C GLU A 683 -11.82 7.39 -20.47
N GLU A 684 -12.42 7.14 -19.31
CA GLU A 684 -13.19 8.07 -18.49
C GLU A 684 -12.34 9.25 -17.98
N ASP A 685 -12.94 10.43 -17.77
CA ASP A 685 -12.23 11.64 -17.31
C ASP A 685 -11.52 11.43 -15.95
N ARG A 686 -10.18 11.50 -15.95
CA ARG A 686 -9.32 11.29 -14.77
C ARG A 686 -9.01 12.57 -13.98
N SER A 687 -9.53 13.74 -14.37
CA SER A 687 -9.16 15.07 -13.82
C SER A 687 -9.26 15.20 -12.29
N TRP A 688 -10.13 14.40 -11.67
CA TRP A 688 -10.41 14.42 -10.23
C TRP A 688 -10.06 13.11 -9.51
N LYS A 689 -9.42 12.17 -10.23
CA LYS A 689 -9.02 10.85 -9.73
C LYS A 689 -7.55 10.82 -9.32
N THR A 690 -7.18 9.85 -8.49
CA THR A 690 -5.78 9.51 -8.20
C THR A 690 -5.03 9.43 -9.52
N PRO A 691 -3.88 10.13 -9.67
CA PRO A 691 -3.22 10.21 -10.95
C PRO A 691 -2.55 8.88 -11.32
N ASP A 692 -2.59 8.55 -12.60
CA ASP A 692 -1.94 7.36 -13.15
C ASP A 692 -0.59 7.73 -13.78
N LEU A 693 0.39 6.82 -13.70
CA LEU A 693 1.66 6.97 -14.42
C LEU A 693 1.47 6.61 -15.89
N PHE A 694 1.44 7.62 -16.75
CA PHE A 694 1.30 7.46 -18.19
C PHE A 694 2.65 7.48 -18.91
N GLY A 695 2.73 6.88 -20.11
CA GLY A 695 3.91 6.93 -20.97
C GLY A 695 5.05 5.96 -20.58
N ARG A 696 4.83 5.07 -19.61
CA ARG A 696 5.80 4.04 -19.22
C ARG A 696 6.15 3.13 -20.40
N GLY A 697 7.44 2.95 -20.68
CA GLY A 697 7.91 2.07 -21.76
C GLY A 697 7.71 2.61 -23.19
N LEU A 698 7.27 3.86 -23.35
CA LEU A 698 7.03 4.49 -24.66
C LEU A 698 8.12 5.55 -24.97
N PRO A 699 9.28 5.16 -25.53
CA PRO A 699 10.39 6.09 -25.78
C PRO A 699 10.03 7.23 -26.75
N ALA A 700 8.98 7.07 -27.57
CA ALA A 700 8.50 8.08 -28.50
C ALA A 700 7.48 9.08 -27.90
N GLY A 701 6.94 8.82 -26.70
CA GLY A 701 5.79 9.52 -26.11
C GLY A 701 6.11 10.75 -25.24
N GLY A 702 7.31 11.32 -25.33
CA GLY A 702 7.67 12.51 -24.54
C GLY A 702 8.10 12.24 -23.09
N GLY A 703 8.11 10.98 -22.67
CA GLY A 703 8.54 10.53 -21.34
C GLY A 703 7.37 10.22 -20.41
N ALA A 704 7.66 9.49 -19.32
CA ALA A 704 6.66 9.16 -18.32
C ALA A 704 6.22 10.42 -17.55
N HIS A 705 4.93 10.55 -17.31
CA HIS A 705 4.32 11.69 -16.60
C HIS A 705 3.03 11.25 -15.89
N LEU A 706 2.53 12.06 -14.97
CA LEU A 706 1.29 11.78 -14.25
C LEU A 706 0.08 12.35 -15.01
N VAL A 707 -1.03 11.61 -15.05
CA VAL A 707 -2.31 12.07 -15.60
C VAL A 707 -3.39 11.94 -14.55
N GLY A 708 -4.10 13.02 -14.26
CA GLY A 708 -5.18 13.07 -13.27
C GLY A 708 -4.95 14.14 -12.20
N SER A 709 -5.54 13.97 -11.02
CA SER A 709 -5.50 14.97 -9.95
C SER A 709 -4.20 14.92 -9.11
N LEU A 710 -4.10 15.72 -8.05
CA LEU A 710 -3.07 15.59 -7.00
C LEU A 710 -3.51 14.73 -5.79
N SER A 711 -4.68 14.09 -5.85
CA SER A 711 -5.12 13.18 -4.78
C SER A 711 -4.19 11.99 -4.69
N ASN A 712 -3.88 11.57 -3.46
CA ASN A 712 -2.97 10.46 -3.18
C ASN A 712 -1.57 10.61 -3.84
N LEU A 713 -1.11 11.85 -4.10
CA LEU A 713 0.20 12.15 -4.68
C LEU A 713 1.38 11.42 -4.00
N PRO A 714 1.53 11.35 -2.66
CA PRO A 714 2.67 10.63 -2.05
C PRO A 714 2.73 9.16 -2.47
N TYR A 715 1.59 8.48 -2.58
CA TYR A 715 1.51 7.09 -3.05
C TYR A 715 1.97 6.97 -4.50
N VAL A 716 1.49 7.84 -5.38
CA VAL A 716 1.83 7.77 -6.81
C VAL A 716 3.31 8.12 -7.05
N LEU A 717 3.88 9.07 -6.31
CA LEU A 717 5.32 9.32 -6.35
C LEU A 717 6.13 8.13 -5.86
N ALA A 718 5.66 7.43 -4.83
CA ALA A 718 6.30 6.21 -4.36
C ALA A 718 6.16 5.04 -5.36
N GLN A 719 5.04 4.91 -6.06
CA GLN A 719 4.86 3.95 -7.17
C GLN A 719 5.78 4.26 -8.35
N VAL A 720 6.06 5.53 -8.62
CA VAL A 720 7.07 5.89 -9.62
C VAL A 720 8.46 5.48 -9.14
N GLU A 721 8.78 5.74 -7.87
CA GLU A 721 10.10 5.45 -7.29
C GLU A 721 10.38 3.96 -7.11
N GLU A 722 9.37 3.14 -6.82
CA GLU A 722 9.55 1.70 -6.54
C GLU A 722 10.37 1.01 -7.65
N ASN A 723 10.18 1.43 -8.90
CA ASN A 723 10.82 0.86 -10.09
C ASN A 723 12.31 1.20 -10.21
N PHE A 724 12.83 2.07 -9.34
CA PHE A 724 14.24 2.44 -9.24
C PHE A 724 14.94 1.87 -8.01
N ILE A 725 14.19 1.23 -7.10
CA ILE A 725 14.76 0.58 -5.93
C ILE A 725 15.44 -0.71 -6.38
N VAL A 726 16.72 -0.87 -6.05
CA VAL A 726 17.47 -2.09 -6.38
C VAL A 726 17.45 -3.01 -5.15
N PRO A 727 16.78 -4.17 -5.20
CA PRO A 727 16.76 -5.07 -4.06
C PRO A 727 18.14 -5.65 -3.76
N SER A 728 18.45 -5.85 -2.49
CA SER A 728 19.67 -6.54 -2.01
C SER A 728 19.72 -8.01 -2.45
N SER A 729 18.57 -8.59 -2.83
CA SER A 729 18.44 -10.00 -3.26
C SER A 729 17.95 -10.10 -4.71
N VAL A 730 18.64 -10.90 -5.53
CA VAL A 730 18.41 -11.05 -6.99
C VAL A 730 17.00 -11.56 -7.37
N GLN A 731 16.27 -12.14 -6.41
CA GLN A 731 14.92 -12.70 -6.61
C GLN A 731 13.81 -11.89 -5.93
N SER A 732 14.10 -10.73 -5.34
CA SER A 732 13.03 -9.92 -4.76
C SER A 732 12.26 -9.22 -5.86
N LEU A 733 11.01 -9.62 -6.07
CA LEU A 733 10.04 -8.79 -6.78
C LEU A 733 9.89 -7.46 -6.02
N ILE A 734 9.82 -6.34 -6.73
CA ILE A 734 9.30 -5.10 -6.15
C ILE A 734 7.78 -5.27 -6.09
N TRP A 735 7.22 -5.18 -4.90
CA TRP A 735 5.80 -5.48 -4.68
C TRP A 735 4.96 -4.26 -4.95
N GLU A 736 4.31 -4.28 -6.11
CA GLU A 736 3.29 -3.31 -6.50
C GLU A 736 2.26 -3.17 -5.38
N ASP A 737 1.90 -1.92 -5.08
CA ASP A 737 1.05 -1.45 -3.99
C ASP A 737 1.61 -1.60 -2.56
N LEU A 738 2.41 -2.63 -2.25
CA LEU A 738 3.03 -2.76 -0.91
C LEU A 738 4.10 -1.69 -0.71
N VAL A 739 5.09 -1.64 -1.62
CA VAL A 739 6.22 -0.71 -1.50
C VAL A 739 5.74 0.75 -1.51
N PRO A 740 4.84 1.18 -2.42
CA PRO A 740 4.32 2.54 -2.42
C PRO A 740 3.58 2.90 -1.13
N THR A 741 2.83 1.95 -0.54
CA THR A 741 2.15 2.16 0.73
C THR A 741 3.15 2.35 1.87
N LEU A 742 4.11 1.42 2.05
CA LEU A 742 5.13 1.53 3.11
C LEU A 742 5.94 2.84 3.01
N MET A 743 6.26 3.26 1.78
CA MET A 743 6.97 4.53 1.55
C MET A 743 6.09 5.75 1.86
N THR A 744 4.79 5.67 1.56
CA THR A 744 3.82 6.71 1.95
C THR A 744 3.71 6.82 3.47
N ASP A 745 3.66 5.68 4.17
CA ASP A 745 3.59 5.61 5.63
C ASP A 745 4.82 6.22 6.32
N ALA A 746 5.95 6.29 5.61
CA ALA A 746 7.18 6.89 6.10
C ALA A 746 7.33 8.37 5.74
N VAL A 747 6.71 8.83 4.64
CA VAL A 747 6.87 10.20 4.10
C VAL A 747 5.74 11.14 4.52
N LEU A 748 4.49 10.66 4.59
CA LEU A 748 3.33 11.48 4.90
C LEU A 748 3.33 11.96 6.37
N PRO A 749 3.61 11.12 7.38
CA PRO A 749 3.76 11.58 8.76
C PRO A 749 4.97 12.51 8.94
N ARG A 750 4.82 13.50 9.82
CA ARG A 750 5.92 14.35 10.29
C ARG A 750 5.90 14.39 11.82
N TRP A 751 7.08 14.29 12.43
CA TRP A 751 7.24 14.13 13.88
C TRP A 751 7.71 15.42 14.56
N TRP A 752 7.29 16.58 14.02
CA TRP A 752 7.67 17.88 14.58
C TRP A 752 7.13 18.15 15.98
N ASN A 753 5.94 17.61 16.27
CA ASN A 753 5.23 17.82 17.52
C ASN A 753 5.44 16.66 18.51
N VAL A 754 6.24 15.66 18.15
CA VAL A 754 6.55 14.53 19.03
C VAL A 754 7.57 14.95 20.08
N THR A 755 7.21 14.72 21.33
CA THR A 755 8.01 14.94 22.53
C THR A 755 8.94 13.76 22.79
N ARG A 756 9.92 13.96 23.66
CA ARG A 756 10.77 12.85 24.14
C ARG A 756 9.97 11.82 24.93
N ASN A 757 8.92 12.23 25.64
CA ASN A 757 8.07 11.32 26.40
C ASN A 757 7.26 10.43 25.46
N GLU A 758 6.66 10.99 24.40
CA GLU A 758 5.97 10.20 23.36
C GLU A 758 6.90 9.17 22.72
N LEU A 759 8.09 9.62 22.28
CA LEU A 759 9.10 8.74 21.68
C LEU A 759 9.49 7.60 22.63
N HIS A 760 9.77 7.93 23.89
CA HIS A 760 10.16 6.95 24.90
C HIS A 760 9.02 6.00 25.29
N ALA A 761 7.78 6.50 25.34
CA ALA A 761 6.60 5.68 25.60
C ALA A 761 6.44 4.58 24.55
N VAL A 762 6.67 4.89 23.26
CA VAL A 762 6.62 3.88 22.18
C VAL A 762 7.61 2.74 22.41
N THR A 763 8.81 3.05 22.86
CA THR A 763 9.81 2.06 23.27
C THR A 763 9.31 1.21 24.43
N LEU A 764 8.83 1.86 25.50
CA LEU A 764 8.38 1.18 26.71
C LEU A 764 7.15 0.30 26.48
N TYR A 765 6.19 0.70 25.64
CA TYR A 765 5.06 -0.15 25.27
C TYR A 765 5.52 -1.42 24.56
N GLN A 766 6.47 -1.33 23.63
CA GLN A 766 7.03 -2.52 22.96
C GLN A 766 7.77 -3.42 23.94
N GLN A 767 8.65 -2.85 24.77
CA GLN A 767 9.42 -3.61 25.76
C GLN A 767 8.51 -4.25 26.82
N PHE A 768 7.48 -3.56 27.30
CA PHE A 768 6.50 -4.13 28.22
C PHE A 768 5.72 -5.27 27.57
N GLY A 769 5.36 -5.14 26.29
CA GLY A 769 4.77 -6.25 25.52
C GLY A 769 5.70 -7.47 25.48
N GLU A 770 7.00 -7.27 25.31
CA GLU A 770 7.98 -8.36 25.36
C GLU A 770 8.12 -8.99 26.75
N GLU A 771 8.08 -8.17 27.82
CA GLU A 771 8.06 -8.63 29.21
C GLU A 771 6.84 -9.51 29.49
N LEU A 772 5.64 -9.10 29.03
CA LEU A 772 4.41 -9.89 29.15
C LEU A 772 4.54 -11.26 28.47
N VAL A 773 5.13 -11.32 27.27
CA VAL A 773 5.35 -12.57 26.54
C VAL A 773 6.36 -13.47 27.26
N LYS A 774 7.44 -12.89 27.81
CA LYS A 774 8.42 -13.64 28.61
C LYS A 774 7.76 -14.25 29.85
N SER A 775 7.04 -13.47 30.64
CA SER A 775 6.35 -13.92 31.85
C SER A 775 5.22 -14.92 31.56
N ALA A 776 4.52 -14.79 30.42
CA ALA A 776 3.52 -15.77 29.99
C ALA A 776 4.10 -17.17 29.74
N GLY A 777 5.39 -17.28 29.41
CA GLY A 777 6.06 -18.58 29.22
C GLY A 777 6.12 -19.43 30.50
N THR A 778 6.11 -18.79 31.68
CA THR A 778 6.21 -19.47 32.98
C THR A 778 4.94 -19.36 33.83
N ASN A 779 4.02 -18.45 33.48
CA ASN A 779 2.77 -18.22 34.18
C ASN A 779 1.54 -18.56 33.31
N PRO A 780 0.88 -19.73 33.52
CA PRO A 780 -0.27 -20.15 32.72
C PRO A 780 -1.49 -19.21 32.77
N GLN A 781 -1.72 -18.55 33.92
CA GLN A 781 -2.84 -17.60 34.04
C GLN A 781 -2.58 -16.32 33.24
N LEU A 782 -1.35 -15.82 33.28
CA LEU A 782 -0.93 -14.70 32.45
C LEU A 782 -0.96 -15.07 30.97
N ARG A 783 -0.49 -16.28 30.60
CA ARG A 783 -0.54 -16.78 29.23
C ARG A 783 -1.94 -16.73 28.64
N GLN A 784 -2.95 -17.19 29.38
CA GLN A 784 -4.33 -17.15 28.91
C GLN A 784 -4.80 -15.71 28.58
N ARG A 785 -4.39 -14.71 29.36
CA ARG A 785 -4.73 -13.30 29.13
C ARG A 785 -3.95 -12.71 27.96
N VAL A 786 -2.65 -12.99 27.88
CA VAL A 786 -1.78 -12.56 26.78
C VAL A 786 -2.32 -13.12 25.46
N MET A 787 -2.59 -14.42 25.39
CA MET A 787 -3.17 -15.05 24.21
C MET A 787 -4.56 -14.46 23.89
N GLY A 788 -5.40 -14.22 24.90
CA GLY A 788 -6.71 -13.58 24.71
C GLY A 788 -6.66 -12.18 24.11
N ILE A 789 -5.59 -11.40 24.32
CA ILE A 789 -5.38 -10.12 23.64
C ILE A 789 -4.83 -10.33 22.23
N LEU A 790 -3.87 -11.24 22.06
CA LEU A 790 -3.25 -11.51 20.75
C LEU A 790 -4.21 -12.14 19.73
N SER A 791 -5.28 -12.83 20.16
CA SER A 791 -6.26 -13.44 19.25
C SER A 791 -6.94 -12.43 18.33
N ASP A 792 -7.05 -11.17 18.74
CA ASP A 792 -7.68 -10.11 17.94
C ASP A 792 -6.79 -9.65 16.78
N ARG A 793 -5.48 -9.93 16.83
CA ARG A 793 -4.48 -9.53 15.83
C ARG A 793 -3.88 -10.68 15.04
N MET A 794 -4.06 -11.93 15.48
CA MET A 794 -3.38 -13.09 14.89
C MET A 794 -4.30 -13.95 14.05
N LEU A 795 -3.71 -14.52 12.98
CA LEU A 795 -4.30 -15.66 12.29
C LEU A 795 -4.24 -16.90 13.20
N PRO A 796 -5.23 -17.81 13.12
CA PRO A 796 -5.28 -19.02 13.95
C PRO A 796 -3.99 -19.83 14.00
N ILE A 797 -3.32 -20.04 12.86
CA ILE A 797 -2.05 -20.78 12.80
C ILE A 797 -0.95 -20.13 13.63
N LYS A 798 -0.81 -18.80 13.54
CA LYS A 798 0.19 -18.04 14.32
C LYS A 798 -0.18 -18.04 15.81
N PHE A 799 -1.47 -17.91 16.12
CA PHE A 799 -1.98 -17.99 17.49
C PHE A 799 -1.61 -19.33 18.14
N GLU A 800 -1.85 -20.46 17.45
CA GLU A 800 -1.51 -21.79 17.95
C GLU A 800 0.01 -21.97 18.13
N GLN A 801 0.81 -21.53 17.16
CA GLN A 801 2.27 -21.59 17.24
C GLN A 801 2.80 -20.82 18.46
N ILE A 802 2.34 -19.59 18.66
CA ILE A 802 2.75 -18.77 19.82
C ILE A 802 2.33 -19.42 21.14
N ASP A 803 1.08 -19.91 21.25
CA ASP A 803 0.62 -20.57 22.48
C ASP A 803 1.45 -21.82 22.78
N GLN A 804 1.78 -22.62 21.76
CA GLN A 804 2.63 -23.80 21.90
C GLN A 804 4.03 -23.42 22.40
N GLU A 805 4.71 -22.46 21.74
CA GLU A 805 6.04 -21.99 22.14
C GLU A 805 6.04 -21.48 23.59
N LEU A 806 5.01 -20.72 23.99
CA LEU A 806 4.87 -20.24 25.37
C LEU A 806 4.56 -21.37 26.36
N SER A 807 3.77 -22.36 25.97
CA SER A 807 3.46 -23.52 26.82
C SER A 807 4.70 -24.37 27.11
N GLU A 808 5.66 -24.38 26.20
CA GLU A 808 6.93 -25.09 26.30
C GLU A 808 8.05 -24.22 26.91
N GLY A 809 7.74 -22.99 27.35
CA GLY A 809 8.70 -22.05 27.95
C GLY A 809 9.69 -21.44 26.94
N ARG A 810 9.43 -21.54 25.63
CA ARG A 810 10.27 -21.04 24.53
C ARG A 810 9.91 -19.60 24.15
N SER A 811 9.85 -18.69 25.12
CA SER A 811 9.39 -17.30 24.91
C SER A 811 10.21 -16.53 23.86
N SER A 812 11.50 -16.83 23.69
CA SER A 812 12.33 -16.22 22.64
C SER A 812 11.87 -16.60 21.23
N ALA A 813 11.43 -17.85 21.03
CA ALA A 813 10.90 -18.31 19.74
C ALA A 813 9.50 -17.74 19.47
N ALA A 814 8.70 -17.52 20.52
CA ALA A 814 7.46 -16.76 20.41
C ALA A 814 7.72 -15.31 19.97
N LEU A 815 8.61 -14.60 20.67
CA LEU A 815 9.01 -13.21 20.34
C LEU A 815 9.57 -13.08 18.92
N ALA A 816 10.33 -14.07 18.44
CA ALA A 816 10.84 -14.09 17.08
C ALA A 816 9.73 -14.08 16.01
N GLN A 817 8.50 -14.43 16.34
CA GLN A 817 7.36 -14.40 15.42
C GLN A 817 6.48 -13.17 15.58
N LEU A 818 6.61 -12.42 16.69
CA LEU A 818 5.83 -11.21 16.95
C LEU A 818 6.40 -10.00 16.23
N SER A 819 5.51 -9.19 15.67
CA SER A 819 5.86 -7.89 15.11
C SER A 819 5.94 -6.82 16.22
N PRO A 820 6.67 -5.72 16.00
CA PRO A 820 6.67 -4.55 16.89
C PRO A 820 5.27 -4.03 17.23
N ALA A 821 4.35 -4.04 16.26
CA ALA A 821 2.96 -3.67 16.50
C ALA A 821 2.23 -4.66 17.42
N ASP A 822 2.53 -5.96 17.35
CA ASP A 822 1.92 -6.98 18.20
C ASP A 822 2.31 -6.76 19.68
N THR A 823 3.59 -6.49 19.98
CA THR A 823 4.03 -6.25 21.35
C THR A 823 3.51 -4.91 21.89
N PHE A 824 3.53 -3.85 21.07
CA PHE A 824 2.95 -2.55 21.43
C PHE A 824 1.46 -2.67 21.77
N CYS A 825 0.66 -3.30 20.90
CA CYS A 825 -0.77 -3.48 21.11
C CYS A 825 -1.10 -4.44 22.25
N LEU A 826 -0.25 -5.45 22.49
CA LEU A 826 -0.37 -6.33 23.65
C LEU A 826 -0.27 -5.54 24.96
N ALA A 827 0.75 -4.69 25.09
CA ALA A 827 0.91 -3.84 26.26
C ALA A 827 -0.26 -2.87 26.45
N ALA A 828 -0.66 -2.17 25.38
CA ALA A 828 -1.79 -1.24 25.43
C ALA A 828 -3.11 -1.96 25.80
N GLY A 829 -3.38 -3.12 25.18
CA GLY A 829 -4.54 -3.96 25.46
C GLY A 829 -4.53 -4.49 26.89
N PHE A 830 -3.38 -4.93 27.39
CA PHE A 830 -3.24 -5.44 28.75
C PHE A 830 -3.55 -4.37 29.79
N ARG A 831 -2.98 -3.17 29.65
CA ARG A 831 -3.23 -2.03 30.55
C ARG A 831 -4.70 -1.61 30.54
N LYS A 832 -5.36 -1.68 29.38
CA LYS A 832 -6.79 -1.35 29.23
C LYS A 832 -7.70 -2.40 29.86
N GLN A 833 -7.43 -3.69 29.65
CA GLN A 833 -8.30 -4.78 30.10
C GLN A 833 -8.03 -5.20 31.55
N PHE A 834 -6.79 -5.04 32.03
CA PHE A 834 -6.33 -5.51 33.35
C PHE A 834 -5.58 -4.42 34.14
N PRO A 835 -6.13 -3.22 34.35
CA PRO A 835 -5.41 -2.06 34.90
C PRO A 835 -4.92 -2.20 36.35
N SER A 836 -5.40 -3.20 37.10
CA SER A 836 -5.05 -3.42 38.52
C SER A 836 -4.25 -4.69 38.75
N MET A 837 -3.86 -5.37 37.67
CA MET A 837 -3.10 -6.61 37.73
C MET A 837 -1.62 -6.30 37.66
N ASP A 838 -0.84 -6.82 38.61
CA ASP A 838 0.61 -6.91 38.48
C ASP A 838 0.93 -8.18 37.66
N PRO A 839 1.45 -8.06 36.43
CA PRO A 839 1.86 -9.19 35.62
C PRO A 839 3.20 -9.79 36.08
N GLU A 840 3.75 -9.34 37.22
CA GLU A 840 5.16 -9.52 37.61
C GLU A 840 6.08 -8.92 36.53
N GLY A 841 5.72 -7.72 36.03
CA GLY A 841 6.44 -7.08 34.94
C GLY A 841 7.80 -6.53 35.35
N GLY A 842 8.59 -6.17 34.33
CA GLY A 842 9.97 -5.77 34.49
C GLY A 842 10.13 -4.29 34.79
N GLU A 843 11.21 -3.70 34.27
CA GLU A 843 11.49 -2.28 34.45
C GLU A 843 10.65 -1.43 33.49
N ALA A 844 10.35 -1.93 32.29
CA ALA A 844 9.62 -1.18 31.28
C ALA A 844 8.17 -0.88 31.71
N GLU A 845 7.48 -1.85 32.34
CA GLU A 845 6.16 -1.61 32.92
C GLU A 845 6.16 -0.46 33.93
N LYS A 846 7.09 -0.50 34.90
CA LYS A 846 7.15 0.46 36.00
C LYS A 846 7.47 1.86 35.50
N GLU A 847 8.38 1.97 34.55
CA GLU A 847 8.72 3.23 33.92
C GLU A 847 7.56 3.78 33.09
N LEU A 848 6.88 2.93 32.33
CA LEU A 848 5.70 3.32 31.55
C LEU A 848 4.57 3.81 32.46
N ASP A 849 4.34 3.16 33.60
CA ASP A 849 3.36 3.60 34.59
C ASP A 849 3.68 4.97 35.16
N GLN A 850 4.94 5.21 35.53
CA GLN A 850 5.38 6.50 36.03
C GLN A 850 5.22 7.60 34.96
N LEU A 851 5.57 7.28 33.72
CA LEU A 851 5.44 8.20 32.60
C LEU A 851 3.96 8.51 32.31
N ALA A 852 3.09 7.49 32.28
CA ALA A 852 1.65 7.62 32.09
C ALA A 852 0.94 8.40 33.21
N GLN A 853 1.39 8.26 34.45
CA GLN A 853 0.87 9.07 35.56
C GLN A 853 1.24 10.55 35.44
N ARG A 854 2.44 10.85 34.93
CA ARG A 854 2.96 12.23 34.82
C ARG A 854 2.50 12.94 33.55
N PHE A 855 2.39 12.23 32.44
CA PHE A 855 2.10 12.78 31.11
C PHE A 855 0.98 12.00 30.40
N PRO A 856 -0.22 11.86 31.00
CA PRO A 856 -1.28 10.98 30.50
C PRO A 856 -1.77 11.33 29.09
N ASN A 857 -1.69 12.60 28.67
CA ASN A 857 -2.11 13.04 27.35
C ASN A 857 -1.04 12.82 26.27
N GLU A 858 0.24 12.75 26.65
CA GLU A 858 1.35 12.53 25.71
C GLU A 858 1.50 11.03 25.40
N VAL A 859 1.23 10.16 26.38
CA VAL A 859 1.50 8.71 26.27
C VAL A 859 0.24 7.85 26.15
N SER A 860 -0.89 8.48 25.84
CA SER A 860 -2.15 7.77 25.58
C SER A 860 -2.11 7.01 24.26
N TRP A 861 -2.98 6.00 24.14
CA TRP A 861 -3.15 5.27 22.88
C TRP A 861 -3.54 6.21 21.75
N GLU A 862 -4.48 7.13 21.99
CA GLU A 862 -4.99 8.05 20.96
C GLU A 862 -3.86 8.91 20.40
N ARG A 863 -3.00 9.43 21.28
CA ARG A 863 -1.90 10.31 20.89
C ARG A 863 -0.81 9.55 20.13
N LEU A 864 -0.37 8.41 20.66
CA LEU A 864 0.67 7.60 20.00
C LEU A 864 0.17 7.00 18.68
N SER A 865 -1.12 6.65 18.59
CA SER A 865 -1.76 6.18 17.37
C SER A 865 -1.78 7.24 16.27
N GLU A 866 -2.06 8.50 16.63
CA GLU A 866 -2.03 9.63 15.69
C GLU A 866 -0.61 9.91 15.17
N ASP A 867 0.40 9.88 16.04
CA ASP A 867 1.76 10.29 15.69
C ASP A 867 2.60 9.18 15.03
N PHE A 868 2.39 7.92 15.40
CA PHE A 868 3.16 6.77 14.90
C PHE A 868 2.34 5.82 14.01
N GLY A 869 1.03 6.07 13.85
CA GLY A 869 0.20 5.35 12.88
C GLY A 869 0.47 5.75 11.43
N ALA A 870 -0.22 5.06 10.53
CA ALA A 870 -0.15 5.25 9.09
C ALA A 870 -1.48 5.80 8.53
N PRO A 871 -1.49 6.43 7.34
CA PRO A 871 -2.73 6.70 6.60
C PRO A 871 -3.37 5.39 6.11
N HIS A 872 -4.70 5.37 5.96
CA HIS A 872 -5.47 4.18 5.57
C HIS A 872 -6.51 4.49 4.47
N PRO A 873 -6.08 4.99 3.30
CA PRO A 873 -6.99 5.43 2.24
C PRO A 873 -7.81 4.27 1.65
N ALA A 874 -7.29 3.05 1.55
CA ALA A 874 -8.04 1.89 1.05
C ALA A 874 -8.84 1.19 2.16
N LEU A 875 -8.22 0.95 3.32
CA LEU A 875 -8.79 0.16 4.41
C LEU A 875 -9.85 0.94 5.20
N ARG A 876 -9.60 2.23 5.45
CA ARG A 876 -10.46 3.07 6.30
C ARG A 876 -11.03 4.28 5.56
N GLY A 877 -10.60 4.56 4.32
CA GLY A 877 -11.06 5.71 3.56
C GLY A 877 -10.56 7.04 4.14
N THR A 878 -9.33 7.09 4.66
CA THR A 878 -8.78 8.32 5.25
C THR A 878 -7.26 8.46 5.14
N ASP A 879 -6.79 9.70 4.91
CA ASP A 879 -5.38 10.09 5.05
C ASP A 879 -4.99 10.36 6.52
N ALA A 880 -5.96 10.35 7.45
CA ALA A 880 -5.67 10.50 8.88
C ALA A 880 -4.84 9.32 9.38
N ARG A 881 -3.75 9.64 10.09
CA ARG A 881 -2.84 8.66 10.66
C ARG A 881 -3.48 7.97 11.86
N SER A 882 -3.46 6.65 11.87
CA SER A 882 -3.92 5.87 13.01
C SER A 882 -3.31 4.48 13.03
N LEU A 883 -3.30 3.87 14.21
CA LEU A 883 -3.21 2.44 14.40
C LEU A 883 -4.64 1.86 14.39
N VAL A 884 -4.87 0.89 13.51
CA VAL A 884 -6.13 0.19 13.24
C VAL A 884 -6.34 -0.99 14.19
N ASN A 885 -5.27 -1.62 14.65
CA ASN A 885 -5.31 -2.77 15.54
C ASN A 885 -6.16 -3.97 15.07
N THR A 886 -5.85 -4.49 13.87
CA THR A 886 -6.59 -5.61 13.26
C THR A 886 -5.67 -6.75 12.82
N LYS A 887 -6.26 -7.92 12.57
CA LYS A 887 -5.55 -9.01 11.88
C LYS A 887 -5.05 -8.54 10.50
N PRO A 888 -3.89 -9.03 10.02
CA PRO A 888 -3.43 -8.75 8.67
C PRO A 888 -4.48 -9.16 7.62
N PHE A 889 -4.67 -8.26 6.64
CA PHE A 889 -5.57 -8.49 5.52
C PHE A 889 -4.81 -9.25 4.43
N PRO A 890 -5.42 -10.26 3.80
CA PRO A 890 -4.74 -10.94 2.71
C PRO A 890 -4.96 -10.20 1.38
N THR A 891 -4.34 -10.67 0.30
CA THR A 891 -4.52 -10.09 -1.04
C THR A 891 -5.95 -10.22 -1.57
N TYR A 892 -6.41 -9.16 -2.24
CA TYR A 892 -7.71 -9.07 -2.91
C TYR A 892 -7.60 -8.47 -4.31
N LEU A 893 -8.52 -8.88 -5.19
CA LEU A 893 -8.68 -8.29 -6.52
C LEU A 893 -9.04 -6.80 -6.40
N GLY A 894 -8.42 -5.95 -7.23
CA GLY A 894 -8.63 -4.49 -7.21
C GLY A 894 -7.82 -3.75 -6.14
N TYR A 895 -7.22 -4.45 -5.18
CA TYR A 895 -6.39 -3.86 -4.13
C TYR A 895 -4.97 -4.44 -4.08
N SER A 896 -4.70 -5.54 -4.78
CA SER A 896 -3.43 -6.28 -4.74
C SER A 896 -2.98 -6.50 -3.29
N SER A 897 -1.81 -5.97 -2.91
CA SER A 897 -1.22 -6.01 -1.58
C SER A 897 -1.50 -4.75 -0.73
N ARG A 898 -2.27 -3.77 -1.23
CA ARG A 898 -2.51 -2.50 -0.53
C ARG A 898 -3.20 -2.66 0.82
N LEU A 899 -4.23 -3.50 0.91
CA LEU A 899 -4.92 -3.75 2.19
C LEU A 899 -4.01 -4.46 3.21
N LEU A 900 -3.13 -5.34 2.73
CA LEU A 900 -2.09 -5.94 3.57
C LEU A 900 -1.14 -4.85 4.07
N ALA A 901 -0.66 -4.00 3.18
CA ALA A 901 0.29 -2.93 3.48
C ALA A 901 -0.29 -1.93 4.50
N GLU A 902 -1.53 -1.46 4.31
CA GLU A 902 -2.21 -0.58 5.26
C GLU A 902 -2.48 -1.28 6.61
N SER A 903 -2.57 -2.62 6.65
CA SER A 903 -2.65 -3.37 7.90
C SER A 903 -1.29 -3.64 8.59
N TRP A 904 -0.17 -3.26 7.96
CA TRP A 904 1.19 -3.43 8.50
C TRP A 904 1.65 -2.21 9.30
N GLU A 905 1.45 -2.26 10.62
CA GLU A 905 1.62 -1.08 11.49
C GLU A 905 3.00 -0.99 12.18
N SER A 906 3.97 -1.81 11.78
CA SER A 906 5.19 -2.03 12.59
C SER A 906 6.34 -1.06 12.34
N ASN A 907 6.44 -0.47 11.15
CA ASN A 907 7.64 0.27 10.73
C ASN A 907 7.91 1.48 11.63
N ASN A 908 6.95 2.40 11.72
CA ASN A 908 7.11 3.65 12.47
C ASN A 908 7.33 3.39 13.96
N LEU A 909 6.65 2.40 14.55
CA LEU A 909 6.86 1.98 15.95
C LEU A 909 8.28 1.46 16.17
N TYR A 910 8.79 0.64 15.26
CA TYR A 910 10.13 0.06 15.38
C TYR A 910 11.24 1.09 15.18
N TRP A 911 11.11 1.96 14.18
CA TRP A 911 12.06 3.04 13.94
C TRP A 911 12.10 4.06 15.07
N ALA A 912 10.94 4.38 15.66
CA ALA A 912 10.86 5.22 16.85
C ALA A 912 11.62 4.62 18.04
N ARG A 913 11.43 3.31 18.29
CA ARG A 913 12.19 2.59 19.32
C ARG A 913 13.69 2.65 19.07
N LEU A 914 14.15 2.35 17.85
CA LEU A 914 15.58 2.40 17.54
C LEU A 914 16.16 3.81 17.69
N ALA A 915 15.38 4.84 17.37
CA ALA A 915 15.79 6.22 17.56
C ALA A 915 15.96 6.56 19.05
N ASP A 916 14.99 6.17 19.89
CA ASP A 916 15.02 6.35 21.35
C ASP A 916 16.21 5.61 21.99
N GLU A 917 16.39 4.33 21.67
CA GLU A 917 17.49 3.49 22.19
C GLU A 917 18.88 4.01 21.79
N LYS A 918 18.99 4.67 20.63
CA LYS A 918 20.23 5.34 20.18
C LYS A 918 20.36 6.78 20.69
N GLY A 919 19.37 7.31 21.40
CA GLY A 919 19.37 8.66 21.95
C GLY A 919 19.16 9.78 20.94
N TYR A 920 18.58 9.48 19.77
CA TYR A 920 18.22 10.51 18.78
C TYR A 920 17.03 11.35 19.28
N PRO A 921 17.02 12.67 19.07
CA PRO A 921 15.85 13.49 19.38
C PRO A 921 14.69 13.21 18.40
N PRO A 922 13.42 13.34 18.82
CA PRO A 922 12.25 13.00 17.99
C PRO A 922 12.23 13.65 16.60
N VAL A 923 12.75 14.88 16.49
CA VAL A 923 12.82 15.61 15.21
C VAL A 923 13.63 14.87 14.13
N MET A 924 14.56 13.98 14.52
CA MET A 924 15.34 13.16 13.58
C MET A 924 14.48 12.15 12.83
N LEU A 925 13.32 11.76 13.36
CA LEU A 925 12.42 10.80 12.71
C LEU A 925 11.99 11.29 11.32
N ASN A 926 11.89 12.61 11.11
CA ASN A 926 11.53 13.20 9.81
C ASN A 926 12.51 12.83 8.67
N VAL A 927 13.72 12.37 8.99
CA VAL A 927 14.73 11.93 8.03
C VAL A 927 15.03 10.43 8.19
N LEU A 928 15.15 9.95 9.43
CA LEU A 928 15.48 8.54 9.72
C LEU A 928 14.40 7.57 9.23
N VAL A 929 13.12 7.85 9.47
CA VAL A 929 12.02 6.92 9.14
C VAL A 929 11.92 6.68 7.63
N PRO A 930 11.89 7.70 6.75
CA PRO A 930 11.96 7.50 5.31
C PRO A 930 13.18 6.68 4.86
N GLN A 931 14.38 6.97 5.38
CA GLN A 931 15.61 6.28 4.99
C GLN A 931 15.64 4.82 5.40
N LEU A 932 15.25 4.52 6.65
CA LEU A 932 15.18 3.15 7.15
C LEU A 932 14.10 2.35 6.44
N THR A 933 12.97 2.98 6.08
CA THR A 933 11.91 2.31 5.32
C THR A 933 12.37 1.99 3.89
N TYR A 934 13.04 2.90 3.21
CA TYR A 934 13.66 2.63 1.90
C TYR A 934 14.65 1.47 1.99
N ARG A 935 15.53 1.47 3.01
CA ARG A 935 16.49 0.38 3.24
C ARG A 935 15.82 -0.95 3.58
N MET A 936 14.73 -0.93 4.32
CA MET A 936 13.90 -2.12 4.58
C MET A 936 13.35 -2.68 3.28
N VAL A 937 12.86 -1.83 2.37
CA VAL A 937 12.37 -2.26 1.06
C VAL A 937 13.48 -2.94 0.24
N GLU A 938 14.70 -2.39 0.22
CA GLU A 938 15.85 -3.04 -0.43
C GLU A 938 16.11 -4.44 0.14
N ASN A 939 15.90 -4.63 1.44
CA ASN A 939 16.14 -5.89 2.15
C ASN A 939 14.95 -6.86 2.09
N ILE A 940 13.81 -6.50 1.49
CA ILE A 940 12.71 -7.45 1.28
C ILE A 940 13.22 -8.58 0.37
N ALA A 941 12.95 -9.82 0.78
CA ALA A 941 13.27 -11.02 0.02
C ALA A 941 12.12 -12.01 0.24
N ALA A 942 11.01 -11.71 -0.42
CA ALA A 942 9.71 -12.32 -0.17
C ALA A 942 9.27 -13.21 -1.34
N THR A 943 8.52 -14.29 -1.05
CA THR A 943 8.21 -15.33 -2.05
C THR A 943 6.91 -15.08 -2.81
N TYR A 944 5.90 -14.48 -2.17
CA TYR A 944 4.57 -14.23 -2.73
C TYR A 944 3.94 -13.02 -2.04
N LEU A 945 2.97 -12.33 -2.68
CA LEU A 945 2.42 -11.03 -2.26
C LEU A 945 1.86 -10.91 -0.82
N ASP A 946 1.68 -12.02 -0.10
CA ASP A 946 1.15 -12.07 1.27
C ASP A 946 2.20 -12.58 2.30
N ASP A 947 3.49 -12.65 1.95
CA ASP A 947 4.60 -13.12 2.79
C ASP A 947 5.00 -12.12 3.90
N TRP A 948 4.15 -12.00 4.93
CA TRP A 948 4.39 -11.14 6.10
C TRP A 948 5.65 -11.51 6.89
N ALA A 949 6.09 -12.77 6.83
CA ALA A 949 7.30 -13.23 7.50
C ALA A 949 8.54 -12.59 6.86
N ALA A 950 8.56 -12.45 5.54
CA ALA A 950 9.62 -11.72 4.84
C ALA A 950 9.67 -10.23 5.24
N LEU A 951 8.52 -9.58 5.44
CA LEU A 951 8.47 -8.18 5.92
C LEU A 951 9.04 -8.04 7.33
N LEU A 952 8.71 -8.98 8.24
CA LEU A 952 9.28 -8.97 9.59
C LEU A 952 10.79 -9.22 9.58
N ARG A 953 11.27 -10.13 8.71
CA ARG A 953 12.70 -10.39 8.53
C ARG A 953 13.43 -9.16 8.00
N SER A 954 12.91 -8.50 6.96
CA SER A 954 13.54 -7.30 6.39
C SER A 954 13.56 -6.14 7.37
N LEU A 955 12.48 -5.92 8.12
CA LEU A 955 12.40 -4.90 9.17
C LEU A 955 13.51 -5.09 10.21
N ARG A 956 13.69 -6.32 10.70
CA ARG A 956 14.72 -6.65 11.69
C ARG A 956 16.13 -6.55 11.12
N ALA A 957 16.36 -7.09 9.92
CA ALA A 957 17.65 -6.99 9.25
C ALA A 957 18.10 -5.54 9.09
N THR A 958 17.21 -4.64 8.66
CA THR A 958 17.49 -3.21 8.57
C THR A 958 17.73 -2.57 9.95
N GLY A 959 17.00 -2.98 10.98
CA GLY A 959 17.26 -2.54 12.35
C GLY A 959 18.64 -2.96 12.86
N GLU A 960 19.07 -4.18 12.58
CA GLU A 960 20.41 -4.68 12.91
C GLU A 960 21.50 -3.92 12.15
N GLU A 961 21.30 -3.65 10.85
CA GLU A 961 22.21 -2.83 10.05
C GLU A 961 22.35 -1.41 10.62
N PHE A 962 21.24 -0.79 11.03
CA PHE A 962 21.25 0.51 11.68
C PHE A 962 21.98 0.49 13.03
N GLN A 963 21.71 -0.52 13.86
CA GLN A 963 22.39 -0.69 15.15
C GLN A 963 23.91 -0.85 14.99
N GLN A 964 24.34 -1.53 13.93
CA GLN A 964 25.75 -1.74 13.55
C GLN A 964 26.39 -0.55 12.83
N GLY A 965 25.64 0.52 12.53
CA GLY A 965 26.14 1.70 11.82
C GLY A 965 26.41 1.49 10.33
N LYS A 966 25.79 0.48 9.71
CA LYS A 966 25.94 0.16 8.28
C LYS A 966 25.03 1.00 7.37
N VAL A 967 23.93 1.51 7.92
CA VAL A 967 23.09 2.52 7.26
C VAL A 967 23.72 3.88 7.51
N VAL A 968 23.88 4.71 6.46
CA VAL A 968 24.51 6.05 6.55
C VAL A 968 23.93 6.80 7.73
N SER A 969 24.72 6.92 8.80
CA SER A 969 24.35 7.67 9.99
C SER A 969 24.30 9.14 9.61
N LEU A 970 23.12 9.75 9.73
CA LEU A 970 22.97 11.20 9.72
C LEU A 970 23.85 11.81 10.83
N PRO A 971 24.35 13.05 10.68
CA PRO A 971 25.25 13.64 11.66
C PRO A 971 24.50 13.82 12.98
N GLY A 972 24.80 12.99 13.99
CA GLY A 972 24.02 13.06 15.23
C GLY A 972 24.30 12.03 16.31
N ALA A 973 25.55 11.58 16.50
CA ALA A 973 26.00 11.03 17.78
C ALA A 973 27.54 10.92 17.80
N GLY A 974 28.22 11.91 18.40
CA GLY A 974 29.58 11.73 18.90
C GLY A 974 30.70 11.49 17.87
N SER A 975 30.77 12.23 16.78
CA SER A 975 32.04 12.36 16.03
C SER A 975 32.92 13.40 16.73
N SER A 976 33.88 12.95 17.54
CA SER A 976 35.00 13.79 17.98
C SER A 976 35.68 14.41 16.75
N PRO A 977 36.04 15.71 16.78
CA PRO A 977 36.71 16.34 15.65
C PRO A 977 38.14 15.80 15.57
N GLY A 978 38.44 15.05 14.50
CA GLY A 978 39.74 14.42 14.28
C GLY A 978 40.16 14.52 12.82
N PHE A 979 40.86 15.63 12.53
CA PHE A 979 41.64 16.02 11.35
C PHE A 979 40.93 16.36 10.05
#